data_AF-A0A9W4GBH4-F1
#
_entry.id   AF-A0A9W4GBH4-F1
#
_cell.length_a   1.000
_cell.length_b   1.000
_cell.length_c   1.000
_cell.angle_alpha   90.00
_cell.angle_beta   90.00
_cell.angle_gamma   90.00
#
_symmetry.space_group_name_H-M   'P 1'
#
loop_
_entity.id
_entity.type
_entity.pdbx_description
1 polymer ?
#
loop_
_entity_poly.entity_id
_entity_poly.type
_entity_poly.pdbx_seq_one_letter_code
_entity_poly.pdbx_strand_id
1 'polypeptide(L)'
;MTSTNNMNPTNNINMNNDKKSTINWILKYNRTPYPYSPQNAALKGMEPKQPGYFDGNYFKQLKWKDYQDWGSLDENFKSKLIKTWHDDERIEGIGCNAGFNGEFYFSMIDFDLKNFESLEALEQAVTGWENRNPGISLCPRVRTQSGGYRYFIGFESIPKNWGNTIQFTLTQGGEKSLGELMVGSGGLGIILGKGLKGDYSWDRNACGDVSVFQSPESVGLFERDKVQKINSIYDNKSISEEAREALSFIPVSQFDEDYQGWINLGMACRAAELDFEDWDNWSQGSSKYTNSKETFNHWKTFKGGGGITPGTLFKFAKDNGWNPPKRNSSYQKPLINTSNSQGNVSGNNALKPDNQSNVVPFQRQQPQFNIEDIEEELRQLAEQNLSKSKQQLKLNELARKFNLNSNKASEIFKSIKDEAEEETNLESLKVELEELLKNRNQSLDLTQYLPGNLAKIGEFANRLCLRPEMGLSAFLTVASSLLAVGSKIDLLDYTDFDQPMGMYTAICAEPSQKKSPLINKIALEPLLELQEKARKQYEQEMINYQIDYADWASDKNNPDPEPEKPILRRYFINGGSQAGIRNVLNTHSQKGWGVLVLTDELAANYKNNGKTYNAGLLEDFLTYYDGVGKIEALKDGFLGDFSQCLVSMLGGIQPGVISNYMNGSDGNGHWSRVNIVNQPVSPFLIPDNPPPSLDIKVMLVDFYKKLSQLPRLNLTLDAKAKAGFTRINNKCELYRVGAKTQALASLWGKMPGKIGRFAAMIHIIEQVWQYGTVQSLVVGKATLDRAVKLAKFYYQESYSLYADCSPVKEELAPQLMKIISIAEKRQTAIGASDVKRFDRELSKLAPDDIRAYFIQLVELGYGELVGKGCSLKFQIIDKNRQKIDKKIDAETTVDNGLQPIIDKIDKKIDKISNEPQPNPWDDITHIDDVAENAEQGEKLSILSTNPTNAYTEPFTASTDLSINCLFLSIIPSDSDERPPEPTPTPDPEPLNFDDLKEGDILFDDEGNLHQITKFDTRNNMWQSHRQDRYISRNDISTGQFHRATVEDITKLIKLVIKGRNKIQAQWLCGVYGGDANSLMALAIDSNDSLIEIYDFDYWE
;
A
#
# COMPACT_ATOMS: atom_id res chain seq x y z
N MET A 1 72.40 30.97 -29.28
CA MET A 1 73.67 30.38 -28.82
C MET A 1 73.77 30.72 -27.33
N THR A 2 73.93 29.83 -26.36
CA THR A 2 74.60 28.51 -26.26
C THR A 2 73.93 27.72 -25.12
N SER A 3 73.38 26.51 -25.33
CA SER A 3 74.00 25.19 -25.07
C SER A 3 74.42 24.84 -23.61
N THR A 4 73.58 23.99 -22.97
CA THR A 4 73.91 22.77 -22.18
C THR A 4 74.75 22.78 -20.88
N ASN A 5 74.19 22.07 -19.87
CA ASN A 5 74.82 21.27 -18.80
C ASN A 5 75.67 22.02 -17.73
N ASN A 6 75.43 21.95 -16.42
CA ASN A 6 75.14 20.79 -15.56
C ASN A 6 74.71 21.28 -14.16
N MET A 7 73.79 20.56 -13.48
CA MET A 7 73.97 20.11 -12.08
C MET A 7 72.80 19.22 -11.65
N ASN A 8 73.07 17.93 -11.40
CA ASN A 8 72.20 17.05 -10.63
C ASN A 8 72.21 17.48 -9.15
N PRO A 9 71.06 17.34 -8.46
CA PRO A 9 71.08 16.81 -7.11
C PRO A 9 70.22 15.55 -7.04
N THR A 10 70.81 14.41 -7.41
CA THR A 10 70.35 13.11 -6.89
C THR A 10 70.72 13.05 -5.40
N ASN A 11 69.83 13.54 -4.52
CA ASN A 11 69.85 13.15 -3.12
C ASN A 11 68.78 12.06 -2.92
N ASN A 12 69.26 10.83 -2.71
CA ASN A 12 68.42 9.70 -2.33
C ASN A 12 67.70 10.01 -1.01
N ILE A 13 66.39 10.24 -1.09
CA ILE A 13 65.49 9.74 -0.05
C ILE A 13 65.01 8.39 -0.59
N ASN A 14 65.27 7.31 0.14
CA ASN A 14 64.81 5.97 -0.23
C ASN A 14 63.30 6.02 -0.50
N MET A 15 62.88 5.88 -1.76
CA MET A 15 61.47 5.78 -2.11
C MET A 15 60.95 4.42 -1.66
N ASN A 16 60.52 4.40 -0.40
CA ASN A 16 59.80 3.33 0.28
C ASN A 16 58.40 3.14 -0.34
N ASN A 17 58.37 2.74 -1.62
CA ASN A 17 57.18 2.55 -2.44
C ASN A 17 56.57 1.14 -2.29
N ASP A 18 57.14 0.30 -1.43
CA ASP A 18 56.72 -1.09 -1.25
C ASP A 18 55.57 -1.25 -0.23
N LYS A 19 54.96 -2.44 -0.28
CA LYS A 19 53.82 -2.84 0.57
C LYS A 19 54.16 -2.74 2.07
N LYS A 20 55.34 -3.20 2.48
CA LYS A 20 55.75 -3.27 3.89
C LYS A 20 56.06 -1.89 4.46
N SER A 21 56.77 -1.04 3.72
CA SER A 21 57.04 0.33 4.16
C SER A 21 55.77 1.17 4.25
N THR A 22 54.85 1.00 3.30
CA THR A 22 53.53 1.66 3.33
C THR A 22 52.72 1.23 4.56
N ILE A 23 52.71 -0.06 4.92
CA ILE A 23 52.06 -0.55 6.16
C ILE A 23 52.69 0.11 7.40
N ASN A 24 54.03 0.13 7.50
CA ASN A 24 54.73 0.74 8.64
C ASN A 24 54.42 2.25 8.77
N TRP A 25 54.29 2.96 7.65
CA TRP A 25 53.93 4.37 7.61
C TRP A 25 52.49 4.61 8.08
N ILE A 26 51.52 3.77 7.66
CA ILE A 26 50.13 3.84 8.15
C ILE A 26 50.10 3.62 9.68
N LEU A 27 50.86 2.64 10.19
CA LEU A 27 50.93 2.31 11.61
C LEU A 27 51.54 3.44 12.45
N LYS A 28 52.53 4.19 11.92
CA LYS A 28 53.12 5.37 12.57
C LYS A 28 52.07 6.41 12.98
N TYR A 29 50.99 6.56 12.20
CA TYR A 29 49.90 7.51 12.46
C TYR A 29 48.69 6.90 13.18
N ASN A 30 48.86 5.71 13.77
CA ASN A 30 47.80 4.97 14.46
C ASN A 30 46.57 4.69 13.57
N ARG A 31 46.80 4.46 12.27
CA ARG A 31 45.76 4.14 11.28
C ARG A 31 45.76 2.66 10.95
N THR A 32 44.64 2.18 10.39
CA THR A 32 44.47 0.77 10.05
C THR A 32 45.00 0.46 8.65
N PRO A 33 45.97 -0.46 8.48
CA PRO A 33 46.48 -0.85 7.17
C PRO A 33 45.53 -1.85 6.50
N TYR A 34 44.47 -1.35 5.88
CA TYR A 34 43.45 -2.17 5.23
C TYR A 34 43.96 -2.85 3.95
N PRO A 35 43.65 -4.14 3.74
CA PRO A 35 43.93 -4.83 2.48
C PRO A 35 42.91 -4.44 1.41
N TYR A 36 43.36 -4.25 0.18
CA TYR A 36 42.52 -4.02 -0.99
C TYR A 36 42.91 -4.94 -2.13
N SER A 37 41.90 -5.42 -2.86
CA SER A 37 42.06 -5.98 -4.20
C SER A 37 40.80 -5.66 -5.01
N PRO A 38 40.73 -4.45 -5.61
CA PRO A 38 39.58 -4.00 -6.38
C PRO A 38 39.23 -4.94 -7.55
N GLN A 39 40.24 -5.56 -8.17
CA GLN A 39 40.03 -6.49 -9.29
C GLN A 39 39.34 -7.77 -8.82
N ASN A 40 39.83 -8.41 -7.74
CA ASN A 40 39.17 -9.60 -7.18
C ASN A 40 37.80 -9.28 -6.56
N ALA A 41 37.62 -8.10 -5.95
CA ALA A 41 36.31 -7.64 -5.47
C ALA A 41 35.29 -7.54 -6.62
N ALA A 42 35.67 -6.88 -7.73
CA ALA A 42 34.82 -6.77 -8.92
C ALA A 42 34.48 -8.15 -9.54
N LEU A 43 35.46 -9.05 -9.66
CA LEU A 43 35.26 -10.42 -10.14
C LEU A 43 34.30 -11.25 -9.25
N LYS A 44 34.09 -10.85 -7.99
CA LYS A 44 33.13 -11.46 -7.06
C LYS A 44 31.84 -10.66 -6.86
N GLY A 45 31.64 -9.57 -7.62
CA GLY A 45 30.47 -8.70 -7.50
C GLY A 45 30.40 -7.92 -6.17
N MET A 46 31.54 -7.75 -5.50
CA MET A 46 31.67 -6.99 -4.25
C MET A 46 32.15 -5.57 -4.54
N GLU A 47 31.84 -4.60 -3.67
CA GLU A 47 32.23 -3.19 -3.85
C GLU A 47 33.76 -3.03 -3.98
N PRO A 48 34.30 -2.62 -5.14
CA PRO A 48 35.75 -2.60 -5.39
C PRO A 48 36.52 -1.55 -4.58
N LYS A 49 35.86 -0.51 -4.06
CA LYS A 49 36.47 0.51 -3.19
C LYS A 49 36.39 0.18 -1.70
N GLN A 50 36.00 -1.03 -1.31
CA GLN A 50 35.96 -1.46 0.09
C GLN A 50 37.11 -2.46 0.37
N PRO A 51 37.69 -2.44 1.60
CA PRO A 51 38.70 -3.41 2.00
C PRO A 51 38.24 -4.87 1.85
N GLY A 52 39.16 -5.76 1.48
CA GLY A 52 38.91 -7.18 1.35
C GLY A 52 40.19 -8.00 1.36
N TYR A 53 40.11 -9.22 1.88
CA TYR A 53 41.24 -10.13 2.07
C TYR A 53 40.90 -11.56 1.64
N PHE A 54 41.91 -12.41 1.46
CA PHE A 54 41.70 -13.84 1.19
C PHE A 54 41.71 -14.64 2.50
N ASP A 55 40.73 -15.52 2.65
CA ASP A 55 40.67 -16.54 3.69
C ASP A 55 40.71 -17.91 3.02
N GLY A 56 41.90 -18.50 2.96
CA GLY A 56 42.20 -19.62 2.07
C GLY A 56 42.00 -19.23 0.61
N ASN A 57 41.11 -19.92 -0.11
CA ASN A 57 40.79 -19.61 -1.51
C ASN A 57 39.60 -18.66 -1.69
N TYR A 58 39.02 -18.14 -0.61
CA TYR A 58 37.83 -17.30 -0.66
C TYR A 58 38.17 -15.83 -0.41
N PHE A 59 37.89 -14.98 -1.38
CA PHE A 59 37.94 -13.53 -1.19
C PHE A 59 36.76 -13.08 -0.32
N LYS A 60 37.03 -12.34 0.76
CA LYS A 60 36.05 -11.84 1.71
C LYS A 60 36.17 -10.33 1.83
N GLN A 61 35.05 -9.63 1.70
CA GLN A 61 34.95 -8.21 2.01
C GLN A 61 35.06 -8.00 3.53
N LEU A 62 35.95 -7.11 3.96
CA LEU A 62 36.25 -6.87 5.35
C LEU A 62 35.22 -5.90 5.96
N LYS A 63 34.71 -6.21 7.15
CA LYS A 63 33.93 -5.27 7.97
C LYS A 63 34.83 -4.21 8.60
N TRP A 64 35.41 -3.36 7.76
CA TRP A 64 36.44 -2.37 8.12
C TRP A 64 36.05 -1.45 9.28
N LYS A 65 34.74 -1.17 9.48
CA LYS A 65 34.23 -0.37 10.60
C LYS A 65 34.62 -0.92 11.96
N ASP A 66 34.70 -2.24 12.09
CA ASP A 66 35.07 -2.96 13.32
C ASP A 66 36.55 -2.72 13.70
N TYR A 67 37.33 -2.11 12.80
CA TYR A 67 38.76 -1.84 12.96
C TYR A 67 39.12 -0.35 12.75
N GLN A 68 38.16 0.58 12.86
CA GLN A 68 38.45 2.02 12.68
C GLN A 68 39.33 2.60 13.80
N ASP A 69 39.10 2.16 15.04
CA ASP A 69 39.94 2.48 16.19
C ASP A 69 41.07 1.45 16.28
N TRP A 70 42.12 1.67 15.47
CA TRP A 70 43.31 0.81 15.52
C TRP A 70 43.98 0.88 16.89
N GLY A 71 43.99 2.05 17.52
CA GLY A 71 44.70 2.30 18.78
C GLY A 71 44.22 1.38 19.90
N SER A 72 42.91 1.14 20.00
CA SER A 72 42.30 0.32 21.05
C SER A 72 42.53 -1.20 20.93
N LEU A 73 43.12 -1.70 19.82
CA LEU A 73 43.33 -3.13 19.61
C LEU A 73 44.61 -3.65 20.28
N ASP A 74 44.61 -4.90 20.73
CA ASP A 74 45.79 -5.60 21.26
C ASP A 74 46.88 -5.78 20.19
N GLU A 75 48.15 -5.63 20.57
CA GLU A 75 49.32 -5.73 19.65
C GLU A 75 49.51 -7.12 19.05
N ASN A 76 49.20 -8.19 19.80
CA ASN A 76 49.26 -9.55 19.24
C ASN A 76 48.14 -9.74 18.20
N PHE A 77 46.95 -9.21 18.47
CA PHE A 77 45.84 -9.21 17.53
C PHE A 77 46.13 -8.37 16.27
N LYS A 78 46.65 -7.14 16.41
CA LYS A 78 47.13 -6.30 15.29
C LYS A 78 48.12 -7.05 14.41
N SER A 79 49.13 -7.67 15.01
CA SER A 79 50.16 -8.45 14.32
C SER A 79 49.56 -9.61 13.53
N LYS A 80 48.58 -10.32 14.11
CA LYS A 80 47.85 -11.41 13.44
C LYS A 80 47.00 -10.89 12.27
N LEU A 81 46.33 -9.75 12.43
CA LEU A 81 45.52 -9.14 11.37
C LEU A 81 46.39 -8.70 10.18
N ILE A 82 47.48 -7.97 10.43
CA ILE A 82 48.42 -7.53 9.37
C ILE A 82 48.89 -8.74 8.57
N LYS A 83 49.33 -9.81 9.25
CA LYS A 83 49.74 -11.05 8.61
C LYS A 83 48.63 -11.67 7.76
N THR A 84 47.44 -11.83 8.33
CA THR A 84 46.27 -12.41 7.64
C THR A 84 45.82 -11.60 6.43
N TRP A 85 45.98 -10.28 6.47
CA TRP A 85 45.53 -9.36 5.44
C TRP A 85 46.54 -9.15 4.31
N HIS A 86 47.85 -9.25 4.59
CA HIS A 86 48.88 -8.80 3.65
C HIS A 86 49.90 -9.84 3.19
N ASP A 87 50.02 -10.99 3.87
CA ASP A 87 50.91 -12.09 3.45
C ASP A 87 50.43 -12.78 2.16
N ASP A 88 49.14 -12.67 1.82
CA ASP A 88 48.60 -13.24 0.58
C ASP A 88 48.97 -12.37 -0.63
N GLU A 89 49.73 -12.94 -1.56
CA GLU A 89 50.23 -12.25 -2.76
C GLU A 89 49.11 -11.76 -3.69
N ARG A 90 47.90 -12.32 -3.58
CA ARG A 90 46.71 -11.87 -4.35
C ARG A 90 46.10 -10.59 -3.81
N ILE A 91 46.58 -10.07 -2.67
CA ILE A 91 46.19 -8.76 -2.13
C ILE A 91 47.06 -7.68 -2.77
N GLU A 92 46.50 -7.10 -3.83
CA GLU A 92 47.12 -6.19 -4.78
C GLU A 92 47.39 -4.78 -4.22
N GLY A 93 46.78 -4.40 -3.08
CA GLY A 93 46.87 -3.04 -2.57
C GLY A 93 46.63 -2.86 -1.07
N ILE A 94 46.93 -1.65 -0.61
CA ILE A 94 46.78 -1.18 0.77
C ILE A 94 46.09 0.18 0.77
N GLY A 95 45.27 0.43 1.79
CA GLY A 95 44.80 1.76 2.14
C GLY A 95 44.66 1.95 3.64
N CYS A 96 44.19 3.12 4.05
CA CYS A 96 43.90 3.43 5.45
C CYS A 96 42.61 4.24 5.61
N ASN A 97 42.21 4.47 6.86
CA ASN A 97 41.12 5.38 7.23
C ASN A 97 41.63 6.80 7.56
N ALA A 98 40.75 7.79 7.39
CA ALA A 98 40.91 9.13 7.97
C ALA A 98 40.33 9.18 9.41
N GLY A 99 40.72 10.21 10.17
CA GLY A 99 40.18 10.53 11.49
C GLY A 99 41.22 10.93 12.54
N PHE A 100 40.74 11.42 13.69
CA PHE A 100 41.58 11.85 14.82
C PHE A 100 42.42 10.70 15.40
N ASN A 101 43.74 10.87 15.48
CA ASN A 101 44.69 9.81 15.87
C ASN A 101 45.15 9.85 17.34
N GLY A 102 44.73 10.85 18.10
CA GLY A 102 45.21 11.15 19.46
C GLY A 102 45.93 12.49 19.55
N GLU A 103 46.51 12.97 18.44
CA GLU A 103 47.24 14.23 18.35
C GLU A 103 46.56 15.21 17.38
N PHE A 104 46.18 14.74 16.18
CA PHE A 104 45.57 15.56 15.13
C PHE A 104 44.60 14.74 14.24
N TYR A 105 43.82 15.43 13.42
CA TYR A 105 42.94 14.83 12.42
C TYR A 105 43.75 14.41 11.19
N PHE A 106 44.16 13.14 11.14
CA PHE A 106 44.78 12.54 9.96
C PHE A 106 43.75 12.48 8.83
N SER A 107 43.97 13.26 7.78
CA SER A 107 42.98 13.62 6.77
C SER A 107 43.51 13.37 5.36
N MET A 108 42.61 13.23 4.39
CA MET A 108 42.94 12.98 2.99
C MET A 108 42.23 13.98 2.07
N ILE A 109 42.96 14.61 1.16
CA ILE A 109 42.43 15.55 0.16
C ILE A 109 42.50 14.88 -1.21
N ASP A 110 41.35 14.60 -1.81
CA ASP A 110 41.20 13.93 -3.10
C ASP A 110 40.82 14.92 -4.20
N PHE A 111 41.78 15.34 -5.00
CA PHE A 111 41.53 16.04 -6.26
C PHE A 111 41.16 15.02 -7.35
N ASP A 112 39.90 15.02 -7.75
CA ASP A 112 39.34 14.01 -8.64
C ASP A 112 39.30 14.54 -10.08
N LEU A 113 40.04 13.92 -11.01
CA LEU A 113 40.24 14.44 -12.39
C LEU A 113 38.92 14.75 -13.12
N LYS A 114 37.86 13.97 -12.85
CA LYS A 114 36.50 14.16 -13.40
C LYS A 114 35.88 15.54 -13.13
N ASN A 115 36.38 16.29 -12.15
CA ASN A 115 35.91 17.62 -11.76
C ASN A 115 36.57 18.74 -12.59
N PHE A 116 37.61 18.41 -13.36
CA PHE A 116 38.40 19.31 -14.20
C PHE A 116 38.14 19.02 -15.68
N GLU A 117 38.37 20.01 -16.53
CA GLU A 117 38.12 19.90 -17.98
C GLU A 117 39.22 19.12 -18.70
N SER A 118 40.42 19.09 -18.14
CA SER A 118 41.58 18.34 -18.63
C SER A 118 42.54 18.02 -17.49
N LEU A 119 43.51 17.13 -17.74
CA LEU A 119 44.63 16.89 -16.82
C LEU A 119 45.44 18.17 -16.58
N GLU A 120 45.62 19.00 -17.62
CA GLU A 120 46.31 20.29 -17.50
C GLU A 120 45.55 21.25 -16.56
N ALA A 121 44.23 21.31 -16.64
CA ALA A 121 43.41 22.13 -15.73
C ALA A 121 43.48 21.65 -14.27
N LEU A 122 43.56 20.33 -14.05
CA LEU A 122 43.84 19.75 -12.73
C LEU A 122 45.23 20.17 -12.23
N GLU A 123 46.26 20.01 -13.05
CA GLU A 123 47.65 20.32 -12.69
C GLU A 123 47.83 21.82 -12.40
N GLN A 124 47.27 22.71 -13.23
CA GLN A 124 47.28 24.16 -12.99
C GLN A 124 46.59 24.54 -11.68
N ALA A 125 45.42 23.94 -11.37
CA ALA A 125 44.70 24.21 -10.13
C ALA A 125 45.45 23.71 -8.89
N VAL A 126 46.02 22.50 -8.95
CA VAL A 126 46.82 21.90 -7.89
C VAL A 126 48.11 22.68 -7.66
N THR A 127 48.89 22.99 -8.70
CA THR A 127 50.10 23.81 -8.59
C THR A 127 49.79 25.22 -8.07
N GLY A 128 48.70 25.84 -8.53
CA GLY A 128 48.23 27.13 -8.00
C GLY A 128 47.90 27.07 -6.52
N TRP A 129 47.34 25.95 -6.03
CA TRP A 129 47.04 25.72 -4.62
C TRP A 129 48.29 25.41 -3.78
N GLU A 130 49.20 24.57 -4.27
CA GLU A 130 50.51 24.29 -3.63
C GLU A 130 51.33 25.58 -3.47
N ASN A 131 51.36 26.44 -4.50
CA ASN A 131 52.08 27.71 -4.46
C ASN A 131 51.50 28.71 -3.45
N ARG A 132 50.18 28.67 -3.20
CA ARG A 132 49.53 29.49 -2.15
C ARG A 132 49.74 28.93 -0.75
N ASN A 133 50.05 27.64 -0.62
CA ASN A 133 50.18 26.94 0.66
C ASN A 133 51.48 26.11 0.69
N PRO A 134 52.67 26.73 0.84
CA PRO A 134 53.95 26.08 0.57
C PRO A 134 54.19 24.75 1.32
N GLY A 135 53.68 24.61 2.55
CA GLY A 135 53.78 23.37 3.33
C GLY A 135 53.04 22.17 2.72
N ILE A 136 52.04 22.39 1.87
CA ILE A 136 51.31 21.32 1.15
C ILE A 136 52.25 20.57 0.21
N SER A 137 53.20 21.26 -0.41
CA SER A 137 54.15 20.64 -1.36
C SER A 137 55.03 19.55 -0.72
N LEU A 138 55.15 19.58 0.62
CA LEU A 138 55.88 18.61 1.43
C LEU A 138 55.02 17.42 1.88
N CYS A 139 53.70 17.48 1.76
CA CYS A 139 52.81 16.39 2.18
C CYS A 139 52.94 15.15 1.26
N PRO A 140 52.84 13.93 1.80
CA PRO A 140 52.79 12.70 1.00
C PRO A 140 51.62 12.71 0.02
N ARG A 141 51.89 12.36 -1.25
CA ARG A 141 50.94 12.40 -2.36
C ARG A 141 50.91 11.09 -3.15
N VAL A 142 49.70 10.66 -3.49
CA VAL A 142 49.39 9.46 -4.27
C VAL A 142 48.68 9.85 -5.57
N ARG A 143 49.04 9.21 -6.68
CA ARG A 143 48.27 9.23 -7.94
C ARG A 143 47.13 8.23 -7.82
N THR A 144 45.91 8.64 -8.14
CA THR A 144 44.73 7.77 -8.08
C THR A 144 44.47 7.06 -9.40
N GLN A 145 43.72 5.94 -9.36
CA GLN A 145 43.32 5.20 -10.58
C GLN A 145 42.55 6.03 -11.63
N SER A 146 42.02 7.21 -11.27
CA SER A 146 41.32 8.13 -12.17
C SER A 146 42.25 9.20 -12.77
N GLY A 147 43.56 9.16 -12.48
CA GLY A 147 44.52 10.20 -12.86
C GLY A 147 44.50 11.44 -11.97
N GLY A 148 43.71 11.42 -10.88
CA GLY A 148 43.69 12.47 -9.85
C GLY A 148 44.81 12.34 -8.82
N TYR A 149 44.80 13.22 -7.81
CA TYR A 149 45.78 13.25 -6.73
C TYR A 149 45.11 13.10 -5.35
N ARG A 150 45.73 12.33 -4.47
CA ARG A 150 45.36 12.21 -3.04
C ARG A 150 46.53 12.68 -2.17
N TYR A 151 46.29 13.67 -1.31
CA TYR A 151 47.26 14.16 -0.32
C TYR A 151 46.94 13.62 1.07
N PHE A 152 47.96 13.34 1.87
CA PHE A 152 47.82 12.99 3.29
C PHE A 152 48.31 14.14 4.17
N ILE A 153 47.44 14.63 5.04
CA ILE A 153 47.61 15.90 5.76
C ILE A 153 47.08 15.78 7.19
N GLY A 154 47.62 16.56 8.13
CA GLY A 154 47.09 16.68 9.49
C GLY A 154 46.38 18.01 9.70
N PHE A 155 45.28 18.01 10.45
CA PHE A 155 44.66 19.24 10.97
C PHE A 155 44.54 19.19 12.49
N GLU A 156 44.89 20.28 13.18
CA GLU A 156 44.66 20.43 14.63
C GLU A 156 43.16 20.47 14.95
N SER A 157 42.38 21.13 14.08
CA SER A 157 40.94 21.32 14.24
C SER A 157 40.18 21.19 12.92
N ILE A 158 38.92 20.76 13.01
CA ILE A 158 37.97 20.65 11.90
C ILE A 158 36.74 21.51 12.26
N PRO A 159 36.14 22.27 11.31
CA PRO A 159 34.92 23.03 11.56
C PRO A 159 33.77 22.15 12.09
N LYS A 160 33.09 22.62 13.15
CA LYS A 160 32.10 21.83 13.92
C LYS A 160 30.86 21.38 13.11
N ASN A 161 30.61 22.03 11.99
CA ASN A 161 29.50 21.78 11.07
C ASN A 161 29.86 20.78 9.95
N TRP A 162 31.14 20.43 9.77
CA TRP A 162 31.57 19.54 8.69
C TRP A 162 31.31 18.07 9.01
N GLY A 163 30.87 17.33 7.99
CA GLY A 163 30.74 15.88 8.08
C GLY A 163 32.08 15.14 7.96
N ASN A 164 32.08 13.82 8.15
CA ASN A 164 33.30 13.00 8.08
C ASN A 164 33.98 13.04 6.69
N THR A 165 33.26 13.41 5.65
CA THR A 165 33.77 13.68 4.31
C THR A 165 32.94 14.81 3.69
N ILE A 166 33.61 15.82 3.15
CA ILE A 166 32.97 16.98 2.50
C ILE A 166 33.42 17.12 1.05
N GLN A 167 32.61 17.80 0.23
CA GLN A 167 33.06 18.28 -1.08
C GLN A 167 33.68 19.66 -0.89
N PHE A 168 34.91 19.87 -1.38
CA PHE A 168 35.64 21.11 -1.17
C PHE A 168 35.76 21.97 -2.43
N THR A 169 35.99 23.26 -2.20
CA THR A 169 36.42 24.27 -3.18
C THR A 169 37.69 24.96 -2.70
N LEU A 170 38.40 25.63 -3.62
CA LEU A 170 39.60 26.43 -3.33
C LEU A 170 39.30 27.92 -3.12
N THR A 171 38.03 28.29 -3.14
CA THR A 171 37.52 29.64 -2.89
C THR A 171 36.27 29.54 -2.02
N GLN A 172 36.20 30.39 -0.98
CA GLN A 172 35.01 30.53 -0.14
C GLN A 172 33.81 30.94 -1.01
N GLY A 173 32.63 30.35 -0.77
CA GLY A 173 31.45 30.56 -1.64
C GLY A 173 31.49 29.81 -2.97
N GLY A 174 32.40 28.84 -3.15
CA GLY A 174 32.55 28.10 -4.40
C GLY A 174 31.44 27.05 -4.61
N GLU A 175 30.77 27.10 -5.76
CA GLU A 175 29.70 26.14 -6.11
C GLU A 175 30.22 24.83 -6.75
N LYS A 176 31.35 24.89 -7.47
CA LYS A 176 31.93 23.75 -8.20
C LYS A 176 32.89 22.96 -7.30
N SER A 177 32.53 21.73 -6.97
CA SER A 177 33.42 20.79 -6.25
C SER A 177 34.67 20.55 -7.08
N LEU A 178 35.84 20.63 -6.43
CA LEU A 178 37.12 20.24 -7.02
C LEU A 178 37.55 18.84 -6.55
N GLY A 179 36.97 18.35 -5.46
CA GLY A 179 37.33 17.09 -4.86
C GLY A 179 36.57 16.79 -3.57
N GLU A 180 37.00 15.72 -2.91
CA GLU A 180 36.51 15.29 -1.59
C GLU A 180 37.61 15.44 -0.54
N LEU A 181 37.26 15.93 0.65
CA LEU A 181 38.14 16.02 1.80
C LEU A 181 37.59 15.11 2.90
N MET A 182 38.37 14.10 3.27
CA MET A 182 38.06 13.13 4.31
C MET A 182 38.76 13.52 5.62
N VAL A 183 37.98 13.76 6.68
CA VAL A 183 38.45 14.31 7.97
C VAL A 183 37.98 13.52 9.20
N GLY A 184 36.87 12.79 9.09
CA GLY A 184 36.26 12.06 10.21
C GLY A 184 36.29 10.54 10.04
N SER A 185 35.82 9.83 11.06
CA SER A 185 35.75 8.37 11.11
C SER A 185 34.81 7.80 10.05
N GLY A 186 35.38 7.45 8.88
CA GLY A 186 34.62 6.89 7.77
C GLY A 186 35.22 7.13 6.39
N GLY A 187 36.12 8.10 6.24
CA GLY A 187 36.90 8.25 5.00
C GLY A 187 37.87 7.07 4.83
N LEU A 188 37.94 6.51 3.62
CA LEU A 188 38.83 5.41 3.25
C LEU A 188 39.62 5.76 1.98
N GLY A 189 40.94 5.64 2.04
CA GLY A 189 41.82 5.91 0.90
C GLY A 189 42.78 4.76 0.62
N ILE A 190 42.73 4.22 -0.61
CA ILE A 190 43.77 3.35 -1.18
C ILE A 190 45.03 4.20 -1.43
N ILE A 191 46.19 3.69 -1.04
CA ILE A 191 47.50 4.35 -1.18
C ILE A 191 48.29 3.74 -2.34
N LEU A 192 48.34 2.41 -2.36
CA LEU A 192 49.15 1.63 -3.28
C LEU A 192 48.33 0.44 -3.78
N GLY A 193 48.45 0.09 -5.06
CA GLY A 193 47.92 -1.15 -5.63
C GLY A 193 47.00 -0.98 -6.83
N LYS A 194 46.59 -2.10 -7.43
CA LYS A 194 45.83 -2.09 -8.68
C LYS A 194 44.40 -1.57 -8.51
N GLY A 195 43.99 -0.63 -9.34
CA GLY A 195 42.59 -0.22 -9.47
C GLY A 195 41.85 -0.96 -10.59
N LEU A 196 40.68 -0.45 -10.95
CA LEU A 196 39.89 -0.92 -12.10
C LEU A 196 40.18 -0.15 -13.38
N LYS A 197 40.57 1.13 -13.26
CA LYS A 197 40.82 2.04 -14.40
C LYS A 197 42.29 2.50 -14.52
N GLY A 198 43.13 2.07 -13.60
CA GLY A 198 44.54 2.47 -13.46
C GLY A 198 45.04 2.09 -12.06
N ASP A 199 46.33 2.25 -11.81
CA ASP A 199 46.94 1.89 -10.53
C ASP A 199 46.96 3.05 -9.54
N TYR A 200 46.96 2.73 -8.25
CA TYR A 200 47.30 3.64 -7.17
C TYR A 200 48.80 3.52 -6.87
N SER A 201 49.51 4.64 -6.92
CA SER A 201 50.93 4.69 -6.63
C SER A 201 51.31 5.96 -5.87
N TRP A 202 52.33 5.87 -5.03
CA TRP A 202 53.01 7.07 -4.53
C TRP A 202 53.51 7.93 -5.70
N ASP A 203 53.35 9.24 -5.58
CA ASP A 203 53.67 10.24 -6.60
C ASP A 203 54.68 11.27 -6.07
N ARG A 204 54.53 11.71 -4.81
CA ARG A 204 55.50 12.58 -4.11
C ARG A 204 55.59 12.20 -2.64
N ASN A 205 56.79 12.32 -2.07
CA ASN A 205 57.08 12.12 -0.63
C ASN A 205 56.49 10.82 -0.07
N ALA A 206 56.75 9.72 -0.78
CA ALA A 206 56.30 8.38 -0.42
C ALA A 206 56.72 8.02 1.01
N CYS A 207 55.73 7.64 1.84
CA CYS A 207 55.94 7.37 3.27
C CYS A 207 56.66 8.51 4.05
N GLY A 208 56.58 9.75 3.58
CA GLY A 208 57.14 10.94 4.24
C GLY A 208 56.29 11.46 5.39
N ASP A 209 56.77 12.44 6.14
CA ASP A 209 56.04 12.98 7.29
C ASP A 209 54.82 13.80 6.87
N VAL A 210 53.68 13.50 7.51
CA VAL A 210 52.44 14.27 7.37
C VAL A 210 52.60 15.62 8.06
N SER A 211 52.51 16.70 7.28
CA SER A 211 52.51 18.07 7.82
C SER A 211 51.15 18.39 8.47
N VAL A 212 51.18 19.08 9.61
CA VAL A 212 49.98 19.45 10.40
C VAL A 212 49.72 20.94 10.26
N PHE A 213 48.44 21.31 10.06
CA PHE A 213 47.97 22.68 9.89
C PHE A 213 46.83 22.99 10.86
N GLN A 214 46.52 24.26 11.09
CA GLN A 214 45.52 24.67 12.09
C GLN A 214 44.09 24.18 11.73
N SER A 215 43.68 24.34 10.48
CA SER A 215 42.40 23.87 9.95
C SER A 215 42.45 23.68 8.42
N PRO A 216 41.46 23.01 7.81
CA PRO A 216 41.32 22.94 6.35
C PRO A 216 41.22 24.33 5.68
N GLU A 217 40.56 25.27 6.35
CA GLU A 217 40.42 26.66 5.87
C GLU A 217 41.77 27.39 5.88
N SER A 218 42.67 27.08 6.83
CA SER A 218 44.03 27.64 6.87
C SER A 218 44.93 27.22 5.70
N VAL A 219 44.51 26.20 4.94
CA VAL A 219 45.14 25.80 3.66
C VAL A 219 44.24 26.11 2.45
N GLY A 220 43.20 26.93 2.62
CA GLY A 220 42.32 27.40 1.56
C GLY A 220 41.34 26.35 1.02
N LEU A 221 40.94 25.37 1.85
CA LEU A 221 39.87 24.42 1.54
C LEU A 221 38.58 24.87 2.23
N PHE A 222 37.51 25.04 1.45
CA PHE A 222 36.19 25.46 1.93
C PHE A 222 35.12 24.43 1.56
N GLU A 223 34.06 24.28 2.35
CA GLU A 223 32.92 23.42 1.98
C GLU A 223 32.15 24.02 0.80
N ARG A 224 31.69 23.17 -0.12
CA ARG A 224 30.94 23.57 -1.31
C ARG A 224 29.53 24.03 -0.97
N ASP A 225 29.18 25.24 -1.40
CA ASP A 225 27.83 25.77 -1.23
C ASP A 225 26.79 25.01 -2.07
N LYS A 226 25.68 24.68 -1.42
CA LYS A 226 24.53 23.98 -2.03
C LYS A 226 23.50 25.02 -2.45
N VAL A 227 23.66 25.56 -3.66
CA VAL A 227 22.69 26.46 -4.29
C VAL A 227 21.28 25.87 -4.22
N GLN A 228 20.40 26.51 -3.46
CA GLN A 228 18.97 26.24 -3.52
C GLN A 228 18.43 26.72 -4.88
N LYS A 229 17.48 25.99 -5.48
CA LYS A 229 16.79 26.44 -6.70
C LYS A 229 16.02 27.73 -6.42
N ILE A 230 16.59 28.88 -6.77
CA ILE A 230 15.87 30.15 -6.79
C ILE A 230 15.04 30.20 -8.07
N ASN A 231 13.73 30.09 -7.93
CA ASN A 231 12.80 30.49 -8.99
C ASN A 231 12.75 32.02 -9.06
N SER A 232 13.23 32.56 -10.18
CA SER A 232 12.97 33.87 -10.78
C SER A 232 12.28 34.97 -9.95
N ILE A 233 13.02 36.09 -9.79
CA ILE A 233 12.56 37.47 -10.05
C ILE A 233 11.20 37.86 -9.45
N TYR A 234 11.21 38.62 -8.35
CA TYR A 234 10.58 39.95 -8.21
C TYR A 234 10.95 40.55 -6.84
N ASP A 235 11.12 41.87 -6.76
CA ASP A 235 11.46 42.58 -5.52
C ASP A 235 10.42 42.33 -4.41
N ASN A 236 10.90 41.78 -3.29
CA ASN A 236 10.35 42.00 -1.95
C ASN A 236 11.50 41.89 -0.94
N LYS A 237 11.43 42.71 0.11
CA LYS A 237 12.27 42.61 1.31
C LYS A 237 12.30 41.15 1.79
N SER A 238 13.46 40.62 2.17
CA SER A 238 13.58 39.22 2.61
C SER A 238 12.59 38.93 3.74
N ILE A 239 11.94 37.76 3.71
CA ILE A 239 10.98 37.36 4.76
C ILE A 239 11.63 37.43 6.15
N SER A 240 12.91 37.06 6.26
CA SER A 240 13.69 37.17 7.49
C SER A 240 13.92 38.62 7.94
N GLU A 241 13.98 39.60 7.03
CA GLU A 241 14.17 41.02 7.38
C GLU A 241 12.83 41.67 7.81
N GLU A 242 11.72 41.31 7.15
CA GLU A 242 10.36 41.67 7.60
C GLU A 242 10.03 41.02 8.97
N ALA A 243 10.52 39.79 9.21
CA ALA A 243 10.36 39.08 10.48
C ALA A 243 11.19 39.67 11.64
N ARG A 244 12.44 40.12 11.41
CA ARG A 244 13.24 40.85 12.42
C ARG A 244 12.58 42.16 12.81
N GLU A 245 12.09 42.90 11.81
CA GLU A 245 11.34 44.13 12.04
C GLU A 245 10.09 43.85 12.88
N ALA A 246 9.29 42.83 12.54
CA ALA A 246 8.12 42.41 13.31
C ALA A 246 8.46 41.98 14.76
N LEU A 247 9.54 41.22 14.97
CA LEU A 247 9.97 40.79 16.31
C LEU A 247 10.32 41.98 17.22
N SER A 248 10.90 43.05 16.67
CA SER A 248 11.27 44.25 17.43
C SER A 248 10.08 45.03 18.01
N PHE A 249 8.87 44.82 17.49
CA PHE A 249 7.64 45.44 17.98
C PHE A 249 6.96 44.66 19.10
N ILE A 250 7.41 43.43 19.41
CA ILE A 250 6.80 42.59 20.43
C ILE A 250 7.53 42.82 21.77
N PRO A 251 6.87 43.42 22.78
CA PRO A 251 7.51 43.70 24.06
C PRO A 251 7.69 42.40 24.85
N VAL A 252 8.89 42.17 25.37
CA VAL A 252 9.24 40.92 26.06
C VAL A 252 8.38 40.66 27.31
N SER A 253 7.94 41.74 27.97
CA SER A 253 7.06 41.69 29.15
C SER A 253 5.66 41.11 28.87
N GLN A 254 5.24 41.00 27.60
CA GLN A 254 3.99 40.31 27.24
C GLN A 254 4.01 38.81 27.62
N PHE A 255 5.19 38.22 27.77
CA PHE A 255 5.36 36.77 28.00
C PHE A 255 5.97 36.44 29.38
N ASP A 256 6.05 37.41 30.28
CA ASP A 256 6.59 37.18 31.64
C ASP A 256 5.71 36.25 32.50
N GLU A 257 4.43 36.08 32.16
CA GLU A 257 3.55 35.10 32.83
C GLU A 257 3.19 33.89 31.94
N ASP A 258 3.42 33.96 30.61
CA ASP A 258 3.10 32.90 29.65
C ASP A 258 4.34 32.25 29.05
N TYR A 259 4.84 31.20 29.73
CA TYR A 259 5.94 30.38 29.25
C TYR A 259 5.63 29.66 27.92
N GLN A 260 4.37 29.26 27.69
CA GLN A 260 4.01 28.58 26.45
C GLN A 260 3.93 29.58 25.29
N GLY A 261 3.47 30.81 25.53
CA GLY A 261 3.55 31.94 24.61
C GLY A 261 4.99 32.28 24.23
N TRP A 262 5.91 32.32 25.19
CA TRP A 262 7.35 32.49 24.94
C TRP A 262 7.89 31.39 24.02
N ILE A 263 7.62 30.11 24.32
CA ILE A 263 8.00 28.97 23.46
C ILE A 263 7.34 29.04 22.08
N ASN A 264 6.07 29.46 21.99
CA ASN A 264 5.34 29.59 20.73
C ASN A 264 5.89 30.73 19.85
N LEU A 265 6.33 31.83 20.46
CA LEU A 265 6.99 32.93 19.75
C LEU A 265 8.36 32.48 19.22
N GLY A 266 9.16 31.77 20.01
CA GLY A 266 10.43 31.19 19.55
C GLY A 266 10.24 30.20 18.39
N MET A 267 9.20 29.36 18.42
CA MET A 267 8.83 28.51 17.29
C MET A 267 8.39 29.33 16.06
N ALA A 268 7.67 30.44 16.25
CA ALA A 268 7.25 31.32 15.17
C ALA A 268 8.43 32.06 14.53
N CYS A 269 9.41 32.52 15.32
CA CYS A 269 10.68 33.09 14.85
C CYS A 269 11.44 32.09 13.99
N ARG A 270 11.61 30.85 14.47
CA ARG A 270 12.29 29.79 13.70
C ARG A 270 11.53 29.40 12.43
N ALA A 271 10.21 29.45 12.45
CA ALA A 271 9.38 29.23 11.27
C ALA A 271 9.49 30.38 10.26
N ALA A 272 9.70 31.62 10.73
CA ALA A 272 9.88 32.84 9.93
C ALA A 272 11.31 33.07 9.43
N GLU A 273 12.15 32.03 9.47
CA GLU A 273 13.55 32.05 9.01
C GLU A 273 14.45 33.05 9.78
N LEU A 274 14.11 33.36 11.02
CA LEU A 274 15.02 34.01 11.96
C LEU A 274 16.05 33.01 12.50
N ASP A 275 17.24 33.50 12.81
CA ASP A 275 18.31 32.71 13.40
C ASP A 275 18.15 32.58 14.93
N PHE A 276 19.07 31.84 15.56
CA PHE A 276 19.03 31.66 17.01
C PHE A 276 19.32 32.98 17.72
N GLU A 277 20.26 33.75 17.19
CA GLU A 277 20.75 35.01 17.72
C GLU A 277 19.63 36.07 17.79
N ASP A 278 18.78 36.18 16.76
CA ASP A 278 17.58 37.02 16.75
C ASP A 278 16.64 36.68 17.94
N TRP A 279 16.39 35.39 18.18
CA TRP A 279 15.53 34.92 19.27
C TRP A 279 16.18 35.05 20.65
N ASP A 280 17.48 34.79 20.76
CA ASP A 280 18.24 34.84 22.01
C ASP A 280 18.40 36.29 22.49
N ASN A 281 18.68 37.23 21.57
CA ASN A 281 18.76 38.66 21.85
C ASN A 281 17.41 39.24 22.29
N TRP A 282 16.30 38.84 21.66
CA TRP A 282 14.97 39.23 22.13
C TRP A 282 14.64 38.59 23.49
N SER A 283 14.97 37.31 23.67
CA SER A 283 14.69 36.57 24.90
C SER A 283 15.42 37.10 26.12
N GLN A 284 16.62 37.69 25.97
CA GLN A 284 17.39 38.29 27.08
C GLN A 284 16.62 39.32 27.91
N GLY A 285 15.56 39.94 27.35
CA GLY A 285 14.68 40.84 28.08
C GLY A 285 13.60 40.17 28.93
N SER A 286 13.50 38.83 28.93
CA SER A 286 12.42 38.07 29.58
C SER A 286 12.82 37.58 30.96
N SER A 287 11.88 37.59 31.92
CA SER A 287 12.01 36.88 33.19
C SER A 287 12.19 35.36 33.05
N LYS A 288 11.96 34.78 31.87
CA LYS A 288 12.16 33.35 31.56
C LYS A 288 13.54 33.00 31.02
N TYR A 289 14.36 33.98 30.68
CA TYR A 289 15.69 33.74 30.13
C TYR A 289 16.70 33.41 31.24
N THR A 290 17.09 32.14 31.35
CA THR A 290 18.15 31.72 32.28
C THR A 290 19.55 32.03 31.72
N ASN A 291 19.80 31.59 30.49
CA ASN A 291 21.08 31.72 29.78
C ASN A 291 20.94 31.21 28.34
N SER A 292 21.77 31.73 27.43
CA SER A 292 21.80 31.37 26.00
C SER A 292 21.91 29.85 25.75
N LYS A 293 22.58 29.07 26.62
CA LYS A 293 22.67 27.61 26.47
C LYS A 293 21.34 26.90 26.71
N GLU A 294 20.51 27.37 27.64
CA GLU A 294 19.14 26.87 27.84
C GLU A 294 18.20 27.33 26.73
N THR A 295 18.27 28.61 26.33
CA THR A 295 17.51 29.12 25.17
C THR A 295 17.84 28.34 23.90
N PHE A 296 19.11 28.00 23.67
CA PHE A 296 19.56 27.19 22.53
C PHE A 296 19.07 25.73 22.59
N ASN A 297 18.92 25.18 23.80
CA ASN A 297 18.32 23.85 23.96
C ASN A 297 16.84 23.87 23.59
N HIS A 298 16.08 24.91 23.96
CA HIS A 298 14.72 25.12 23.47
C HIS A 298 14.69 25.37 21.95
N TRP A 299 15.56 26.24 21.43
CA TRP A 299 15.66 26.51 20.01
C TRP A 299 15.81 25.24 19.17
N LYS A 300 16.67 24.31 19.60
CA LYS A 300 16.86 23.00 18.97
C LYS A 300 15.62 22.12 18.92
N THR A 301 14.73 22.20 19.91
CA THR A 301 13.51 21.37 19.94
C THR A 301 12.39 21.91 19.05
N PHE A 302 12.45 23.19 18.67
CA PHE A 302 11.50 23.80 17.75
C PHE A 302 11.57 23.11 16.37
N LYS A 303 10.43 22.60 15.88
CA LYS A 303 10.29 21.93 14.58
C LYS A 303 9.12 22.54 13.83
N GLY A 304 9.24 22.67 12.50
CA GLY A 304 8.10 23.02 11.66
C GLY A 304 7.05 21.91 11.67
N GLY A 305 5.77 22.31 11.74
CA GLY A 305 4.62 21.39 11.79
C GLY A 305 4.02 21.27 13.20
N GLY A 306 2.97 22.06 13.46
CA GLY A 306 2.25 22.08 14.74
C GLY A 306 1.25 23.23 14.92
N GLY A 307 0.73 23.79 13.83
CA GLY A 307 -0.17 24.96 13.85
C GLY A 307 0.50 26.33 14.04
N ILE A 308 1.70 26.37 14.62
CA ILE A 308 2.52 27.60 14.70
C ILE A 308 3.26 27.83 13.37
N THR A 309 3.15 29.04 12.84
CA THR A 309 3.68 29.46 11.52
C THR A 309 4.27 30.87 11.61
N PRO A 310 4.93 31.42 10.57
CA PRO A 310 5.36 32.83 10.56
C PRO A 310 4.22 33.81 10.84
N GLY A 311 2.98 33.45 10.47
CA GLY A 311 1.78 34.24 10.75
C GLY A 311 1.56 34.49 12.25
N THR A 312 2.05 33.61 13.14
CA THR A 312 1.99 33.81 14.59
C THR A 312 2.87 34.98 15.04
N LEU A 313 4.10 35.08 14.51
CA LEU A 313 5.02 36.20 14.77
C LEU A 313 4.42 37.52 14.28
N PHE A 314 3.97 37.56 13.02
CA PHE A 314 3.36 38.75 12.44
C PHE A 314 2.03 39.14 13.09
N LYS A 315 1.29 38.19 13.68
CA LYS A 315 0.09 38.49 14.48
C LYS A 315 0.47 39.19 15.78
N PHE A 316 1.37 38.61 16.58
CA PHE A 316 1.84 39.26 17.82
C PHE A 316 2.44 40.65 17.56
N ALA A 317 3.17 40.84 16.46
CA ALA A 317 3.68 42.14 16.08
C ALA A 317 2.55 43.14 15.76
N LYS A 318 1.53 42.74 14.99
CA LYS A 318 0.35 43.57 14.68
C LYS A 318 -0.46 43.95 15.91
N ASP A 319 -0.64 43.00 16.82
CA ASP A 319 -1.34 43.21 18.10
C ASP A 319 -0.59 44.25 18.97
N ASN A 320 0.72 44.43 18.75
CA ASN A 320 1.56 45.48 19.34
C ASN A 320 1.83 46.69 18.40
N GLY A 321 1.03 46.87 17.34
CA GLY A 321 1.05 48.07 16.50
C GLY A 321 1.99 48.06 15.29
N TRP A 322 2.65 46.93 14.99
CA TRP A 322 3.42 46.77 13.74
C TRP A 322 2.51 46.81 12.52
N ASN A 323 2.88 47.61 11.51
CA ASN A 323 2.13 47.74 10.26
C ASN A 323 2.94 47.16 9.09
N PRO A 324 2.46 46.12 8.38
CA PRO A 324 3.20 45.49 7.30
C PRO A 324 3.37 46.42 6.08
N PRO A 325 4.50 46.35 5.35
CA PRO A 325 4.72 47.12 4.13
C PRO A 325 3.67 46.79 3.05
N LYS A 326 3.15 47.82 2.38
CA LYS A 326 2.11 47.69 1.36
C LYS A 326 2.65 47.00 0.09
N ARG A 327 2.37 45.71 -0.08
CA ARG A 327 2.62 44.99 -1.34
C ARG A 327 1.55 45.37 -2.37
N ASN A 328 1.96 45.93 -3.51
CA ASN A 328 1.05 46.30 -4.61
C ASN A 328 0.53 45.03 -5.31
N SER A 329 -0.74 44.67 -5.12
CA SER A 329 -1.41 43.61 -5.86
C SER A 329 -2.54 44.16 -6.74
N SER A 330 -2.31 44.18 -8.05
CA SER A 330 -3.28 44.62 -9.05
C SER A 330 -4.23 43.49 -9.46
N TYR A 331 -5.31 43.29 -8.72
CA TYR A 331 -6.50 42.58 -9.22
C TYR A 331 -7.78 43.22 -8.68
N GLN A 332 -8.51 43.91 -9.56
CA GLN A 332 -9.80 44.52 -9.25
C GLN A 332 -10.95 43.51 -9.46
N LYS A 333 -11.92 43.51 -8.54
CA LYS A 333 -13.33 43.21 -8.83
C LYS A 333 -14.21 44.33 -8.24
N PRO A 334 -15.40 44.60 -8.80
CA PRO A 334 -16.03 45.91 -8.66
C PRO A 334 -16.74 46.12 -7.32
N LEU A 335 -16.66 47.34 -6.80
CA LEU A 335 -17.54 47.84 -5.74
C LEU A 335 -18.81 48.43 -6.37
N ILE A 336 -19.98 48.12 -5.81
CA ILE A 336 -21.20 48.92 -5.99
C ILE A 336 -21.47 49.67 -4.69
N ASN A 337 -21.73 50.97 -4.82
CA ASN A 337 -21.90 51.91 -3.72
C ASN A 337 -23.12 51.62 -2.84
N THR A 338 -22.99 51.94 -1.55
CA THR A 338 -24.05 52.64 -0.82
C THR A 338 -23.50 53.96 -0.29
N SER A 339 -24.06 55.07 -0.77
CA SER A 339 -23.59 56.43 -0.49
C SER A 339 -24.02 56.96 0.88
N ASN A 340 -23.17 57.83 1.42
CA ASN A 340 -23.39 58.68 2.60
C ASN A 340 -24.78 59.34 2.67
N SER A 341 -25.30 59.53 3.89
CA SER A 341 -25.59 60.89 4.40
C SER A 341 -25.76 60.94 5.94
N GLN A 342 -24.84 61.65 6.59
CA GLN A 342 -25.01 62.62 7.70
C GLN A 342 -26.30 62.59 8.57
N GLY A 343 -26.19 62.73 9.91
CA GLY A 343 -27.41 62.93 10.72
C GLY A 343 -27.38 63.10 12.25
N ASN A 344 -26.23 63.38 12.88
CA ASN A 344 -26.06 64.17 14.13
C ASN A 344 -27.20 64.35 15.19
N VAL A 345 -26.81 64.15 16.48
CA VAL A 345 -27.28 64.82 17.74
C VAL A 345 -28.11 64.03 18.79
N SER A 346 -27.54 64.07 20.01
CA SER A 346 -27.99 63.83 21.40
C SER A 346 -29.47 63.74 21.81
N GLY A 347 -29.72 62.96 22.88
CA GLY A 347 -30.87 63.15 23.78
C GLY A 347 -30.96 62.13 24.92
N ASN A 348 -30.71 62.55 26.16
CA ASN A 348 -30.89 61.73 27.37
C ASN A 348 -32.28 61.96 28.02
N ASN A 349 -32.68 61.00 28.87
CA ASN A 349 -33.69 61.08 29.94
C ASN A 349 -35.21 61.07 29.61
N ALA A 350 -35.84 60.01 30.12
CA ALA A 350 -37.07 59.96 30.94
C ALA A 350 -38.26 60.91 30.65
N LEU A 351 -39.45 60.31 30.53
CA LEU A 351 -40.64 60.57 31.38
C LEU A 351 -41.81 59.63 31.03
N LYS A 352 -42.46 59.07 32.06
CA LYS A 352 -43.90 58.72 32.10
C LYS A 352 -44.63 59.97 32.67
N PRO A 353 -45.94 60.24 32.43
CA PRO A 353 -46.99 59.27 32.79
C PRO A 353 -48.38 59.37 32.08
N ASP A 354 -49.27 58.47 32.55
CA ASP A 354 -50.72 58.59 32.78
C ASP A 354 -51.83 58.48 31.70
N ASN A 355 -52.77 57.60 32.10
CA ASN A 355 -54.24 57.62 32.01
C ASN A 355 -55.03 56.98 30.85
N GLN A 356 -55.56 55.80 31.21
CA GLN A 356 -56.97 55.39 31.13
C GLN A 356 -57.67 55.17 29.77
N SER A 357 -58.06 53.92 29.56
CA SER A 357 -59.34 53.55 28.93
C SER A 357 -59.78 52.18 29.46
N ASN A 358 -60.91 52.14 30.17
CA ASN A 358 -61.52 50.89 30.64
C ASN A 358 -62.21 50.15 29.49
N VAL A 359 -61.80 48.92 29.18
CA VAL A 359 -62.62 47.95 28.43
C VAL A 359 -62.50 46.59 29.09
N VAL A 360 -63.64 46.01 29.49
CA VAL A 360 -63.73 44.67 30.08
C VAL A 360 -63.44 43.62 28.98
N PRO A 361 -62.43 42.73 29.13
CA PRO A 361 -62.23 41.65 28.18
C PRO A 361 -63.21 40.51 28.48
N PHE A 362 -64.08 40.25 27.52
CA PHE A 362 -64.88 39.03 27.45
C PHE A 362 -63.95 37.81 27.41
N GLN A 363 -64.03 36.91 28.40
CA GLN A 363 -63.27 35.66 28.40
C GLN A 363 -63.78 34.73 27.29
N ARG A 364 -63.14 34.78 26.11
CA ARG A 364 -63.05 33.58 25.27
C ARG A 364 -62.07 32.63 25.94
N GLN A 365 -62.55 31.46 26.35
CA GLN A 365 -61.66 30.32 26.55
C GLN A 365 -60.94 30.06 25.22
N GLN A 366 -59.64 30.31 25.16
CA GLN A 366 -58.82 29.89 24.03
C GLN A 366 -58.61 28.36 24.14
N PRO A 367 -58.56 27.63 23.02
CA PRO A 367 -58.16 26.23 23.06
C PRO A 367 -56.74 26.14 23.64
N GLN A 368 -56.58 25.31 24.67
CA GLN A 368 -55.25 24.85 25.06
C GLN A 368 -54.78 23.87 23.98
N PHE A 369 -53.96 24.36 23.05
CA PHE A 369 -53.17 23.47 22.20
C PHE A 369 -52.17 22.73 23.09
N ASN A 370 -52.01 21.42 22.86
CA ASN A 370 -51.02 20.65 23.60
C ASN A 370 -49.61 21.01 23.12
N ILE A 371 -48.61 20.79 23.96
CA ILE A 371 -47.19 20.97 23.60
C ILE A 371 -46.85 20.05 22.41
N GLU A 372 -47.42 18.85 22.39
CA GLU A 372 -47.29 17.85 21.32
C GLU A 372 -47.77 18.38 19.95
N ASP A 373 -48.91 19.08 19.89
CA ASP A 373 -49.46 19.64 18.63
C ASP A 373 -48.56 20.75 18.05
N ILE A 374 -47.95 21.53 18.93
CA ILE A 374 -47.02 22.62 18.58
C ILE A 374 -45.71 22.03 18.03
N GLU A 375 -45.21 20.98 18.66
CA GLU A 375 -43.98 20.31 18.26
C GLU A 375 -44.12 19.61 16.91
N GLU A 376 -45.23 18.90 16.68
CA GLU A 376 -45.48 18.17 15.43
C GLU A 376 -45.53 19.09 14.20
N GLU A 377 -46.23 20.23 14.27
CA GLU A 377 -46.26 21.19 13.15
C GLU A 377 -44.92 21.93 12.93
N LEU A 378 -44.10 22.09 13.98
CA LEU A 378 -42.76 22.64 13.84
C LEU A 378 -41.76 21.63 13.27
N ARG A 379 -41.88 20.33 13.62
CA ARG A 379 -41.12 19.23 12.99
C ARG A 379 -41.47 19.11 11.49
N GLN A 380 -42.76 19.11 11.14
CA GLN A 380 -43.20 19.13 9.73
C GLN A 380 -42.71 20.36 8.95
N LEU A 381 -42.49 21.50 9.60
CA LEU A 381 -41.90 22.68 8.96
C LEU A 381 -40.38 22.53 8.74
N ALA A 382 -39.69 21.78 9.60
CA ALA A 382 -38.25 21.55 9.50
C ALA A 382 -37.91 20.58 8.35
N GLU A 383 -38.74 19.56 8.13
CA GLU A 383 -38.65 18.62 6.99
C GLU A 383 -38.89 19.29 5.63
N GLN A 384 -39.63 20.42 5.61
CA GLN A 384 -39.91 21.15 4.38
C GLN A 384 -38.71 22.01 3.96
N ASN A 385 -38.05 21.59 2.86
CA ASN A 385 -36.96 22.29 2.16
C ASN A 385 -37.38 23.65 1.55
N LEU A 386 -37.76 24.59 2.42
CA LEU A 386 -38.23 25.93 2.10
C LEU A 386 -37.10 26.96 2.21
N SER A 387 -37.10 27.97 1.34
CA SER A 387 -36.19 29.11 1.47
C SER A 387 -36.39 29.84 2.81
N LYS A 388 -35.32 30.35 3.43
CA LYS A 388 -35.35 31.04 4.74
C LYS A 388 -36.48 32.08 4.88
N SER A 389 -36.76 32.84 3.83
CA SER A 389 -37.87 33.81 3.78
C SER A 389 -39.27 33.18 3.89
N LYS A 390 -39.48 32.00 3.29
CA LYS A 390 -40.72 31.22 3.39
C LYS A 390 -40.85 30.50 4.74
N GLN A 391 -39.74 29.99 5.28
CA GLN A 391 -39.70 29.43 6.64
C GLN A 391 -40.08 30.50 7.67
N GLN A 392 -39.51 31.70 7.59
CA GLN A 392 -39.83 32.82 8.48
C GLN A 392 -41.33 33.21 8.39
N LEU A 393 -41.93 33.18 7.20
CA LEU A 393 -43.36 33.45 7.02
C LEU A 393 -44.23 32.37 7.68
N LYS A 394 -43.96 31.08 7.41
CA LYS A 394 -44.69 29.97 8.06
C LYS A 394 -44.50 29.96 9.58
N LEU A 395 -43.30 30.25 10.10
CA LEU A 395 -43.04 30.42 11.54
C LEU A 395 -43.92 31.51 12.16
N ASN A 396 -44.12 32.64 11.46
CA ASN A 396 -45.01 33.71 11.92
C ASN A 396 -46.50 33.29 11.86
N GLU A 397 -46.90 32.46 10.90
CA GLU A 397 -48.26 31.90 10.83
C GLU A 397 -48.51 30.89 11.95
N LEU A 398 -47.58 29.96 12.20
CA LEU A 398 -47.63 29.00 13.31
C LEU A 398 -47.61 29.70 14.67
N ALA A 399 -46.76 30.71 14.85
CA ALA A 399 -46.73 31.51 16.08
C ALA A 399 -48.07 32.20 16.35
N ARG A 400 -48.74 32.72 15.32
CA ARG A 400 -50.11 33.28 15.45
C ARG A 400 -51.16 32.20 15.72
N LYS A 401 -51.06 31.03 15.07
CA LYS A 401 -51.99 29.91 15.22
C LYS A 401 -51.99 29.35 16.64
N PHE A 402 -50.81 29.13 17.22
CA PHE A 402 -50.61 28.59 18.56
C PHE A 402 -50.50 29.67 19.66
N ASN A 403 -50.71 30.94 19.31
CA ASN A 403 -50.62 32.10 20.21
C ASN A 403 -49.27 32.22 20.94
N LEU A 404 -48.19 31.83 20.27
CA LEU A 404 -46.80 31.92 20.74
C LEU A 404 -46.15 33.24 20.33
N ASN A 405 -45.15 33.69 21.09
CA ASN A 405 -44.26 34.75 20.64
C ASN A 405 -43.42 34.24 19.45
N SER A 406 -43.36 35.00 18.36
CA SER A 406 -42.55 34.67 17.16
C SER A 406 -41.10 34.32 17.49
N ASN A 407 -40.48 35.01 18.47
CA ASN A 407 -39.12 34.69 18.90
C ASN A 407 -39.05 33.31 19.55
N LYS A 408 -40.04 32.97 20.38
CA LYS A 408 -40.07 31.69 21.11
C LYS A 408 -40.43 30.51 20.20
N ALA A 409 -41.29 30.72 19.21
CA ALA A 409 -41.51 29.75 18.14
C ALA A 409 -40.24 29.54 17.30
N SER A 410 -39.46 30.59 17.06
CA SER A 410 -38.17 30.50 16.36
C SER A 410 -37.08 29.80 17.19
N GLU A 411 -37.06 30.00 18.51
CA GLU A 411 -36.19 29.28 19.45
C GLU A 411 -36.51 27.78 19.46
N ILE A 412 -37.79 27.41 19.62
CA ILE A 412 -38.24 26.01 19.64
C ILE A 412 -37.96 25.33 18.28
N PHE A 413 -38.27 26.00 17.17
CA PHE A 413 -37.95 25.50 15.83
C PHE A 413 -36.43 25.32 15.61
N LYS A 414 -35.61 26.22 16.18
CA LYS A 414 -34.15 26.04 16.15
C LYS A 414 -33.75 24.81 16.97
N SER A 415 -34.24 24.64 18.19
CA SER A 415 -33.96 23.45 19.00
C SER A 415 -34.40 22.16 18.31
N ILE A 416 -35.59 22.10 17.72
CA ILE A 416 -36.07 20.94 16.94
C ILE A 416 -35.15 20.64 15.74
N LYS A 417 -34.64 21.69 15.08
CA LYS A 417 -33.73 21.52 13.94
C LYS A 417 -32.32 21.12 14.39
N ASP A 418 -31.83 21.67 15.50
CA ASP A 418 -30.56 21.30 16.12
C ASP A 418 -30.65 19.82 16.59
N GLU A 419 -31.75 19.40 17.23
CA GLU A 419 -32.06 18.00 17.60
C GLU A 419 -32.11 17.06 16.38
N ALA A 420 -32.80 17.44 15.30
CA ALA A 420 -32.89 16.62 14.10
C ALA A 420 -31.54 16.51 13.35
N GLU A 421 -30.71 17.56 13.39
CA GLU A 421 -29.33 17.50 12.92
C GLU A 421 -28.46 16.59 13.81
N GLU A 422 -28.62 16.64 15.14
CA GLU A 422 -27.94 15.73 16.07
C GLU A 422 -28.36 14.26 15.85
N GLU A 423 -29.66 13.97 15.69
CA GLU A 423 -30.20 12.64 15.42
C GLU A 423 -29.69 12.08 14.08
N THR A 424 -29.69 12.89 13.01
CA THR A 424 -29.13 12.52 11.70
C THR A 424 -27.61 12.24 11.79
N ASN A 425 -26.88 13.04 12.58
CA ASN A 425 -25.45 12.83 12.80
C ASN A 425 -25.17 11.54 13.60
N LEU A 426 -25.99 11.25 14.61
CA LEU A 426 -25.95 10.00 15.40
C LEU A 426 -26.24 8.77 14.54
N GLU A 427 -27.22 8.84 13.64
CA GLU A 427 -27.54 7.75 12.73
C GLU A 427 -26.42 7.53 11.70
N SER A 428 -25.88 8.59 11.09
CA SER A 428 -24.71 8.47 10.20
C SER A 428 -23.48 7.90 10.92
N LEU A 429 -23.27 8.27 12.19
CA LEU A 429 -22.20 7.75 13.03
C LEU A 429 -22.38 6.26 13.34
N LYS A 430 -23.62 5.84 13.60
CA LYS A 430 -24.00 4.44 13.84
C LYS A 430 -23.71 3.57 12.62
N VAL A 431 -24.14 3.99 11.43
CA VAL A 431 -23.89 3.26 10.17
C VAL A 431 -22.39 3.09 9.94
N GLU A 432 -21.60 4.16 10.08
CA GLU A 432 -20.13 4.11 9.92
C GLU A 432 -19.46 3.16 10.93
N LEU A 433 -19.93 3.16 12.18
CA LEU A 433 -19.44 2.26 13.23
C LEU A 433 -19.84 0.80 13.00
N GLU A 434 -21.07 0.53 12.57
CA GLU A 434 -21.53 -0.82 12.21
C GLU A 434 -20.75 -1.39 11.02
N GLU A 435 -20.45 -0.57 10.01
CA GLU A 435 -19.57 -0.97 8.89
C GLU A 435 -18.15 -1.31 9.36
N LEU A 436 -17.53 -0.45 10.17
CA LEU A 436 -16.19 -0.71 10.73
C LEU A 436 -16.14 -2.02 11.54
N LEU A 437 -17.18 -2.30 12.33
CA LEU A 437 -17.29 -3.54 13.10
C LEU A 437 -17.53 -4.77 12.20
N LYS A 438 -18.39 -4.65 11.17
CA LYS A 438 -18.66 -5.72 10.17
C LYS A 438 -17.41 -6.08 9.35
N ASN A 439 -16.59 -5.09 9.00
CA ASN A 439 -15.36 -5.29 8.23
C ASN A 439 -14.30 -6.12 8.99
N ARG A 440 -14.30 -6.07 10.32
CA ARG A 440 -13.22 -6.60 11.19
C ARG A 440 -13.09 -8.14 11.19
N ASN A 441 -14.15 -8.86 10.83
CA ASN A 441 -14.21 -10.33 10.84
C ASN A 441 -14.42 -10.94 9.45
N GLN A 442 -14.10 -10.20 8.38
CA GLN A 442 -14.31 -10.71 7.02
C GLN A 442 -13.36 -11.85 6.66
N SER A 443 -13.91 -12.87 6.01
CA SER A 443 -13.17 -13.95 5.39
C SER A 443 -13.58 -14.13 3.94
N LEU A 444 -12.69 -14.71 3.14
CA LEU A 444 -12.96 -15.14 1.77
C LEU A 444 -12.89 -16.66 1.68
N ASP A 445 -13.85 -17.23 0.97
CA ASP A 445 -13.75 -18.60 0.49
C ASP A 445 -12.71 -18.66 -0.64
N LEU A 446 -11.54 -19.20 -0.33
CA LEU A 446 -10.42 -19.32 -1.28
C LEU A 446 -10.72 -20.24 -2.46
N THR A 447 -11.68 -21.17 -2.35
CA THR A 447 -12.00 -22.10 -3.46
C THR A 447 -12.57 -21.38 -4.67
N GLN A 448 -13.18 -20.20 -4.46
CA GLN A 448 -13.69 -19.32 -5.51
C GLN A 448 -12.59 -18.58 -6.30
N TYR A 449 -11.34 -18.63 -5.81
CA TYR A 449 -10.20 -17.89 -6.39
C TYR A 449 -9.00 -18.79 -6.72
N LEU A 450 -8.91 -19.99 -6.13
CA LEU A 450 -7.82 -20.95 -6.27
C LEU A 450 -8.38 -22.35 -6.61
N PRO A 451 -8.28 -22.79 -7.87
CA PRO A 451 -8.86 -24.06 -8.30
C PRO A 451 -8.08 -25.28 -7.79
N GLY A 452 -8.82 -26.33 -7.44
CA GLY A 452 -8.30 -27.64 -7.05
C GLY A 452 -7.19 -27.58 -6.01
N ASN A 453 -6.07 -28.27 -6.28
CA ASN A 453 -4.94 -28.36 -5.35
C ASN A 453 -4.34 -27.01 -4.91
N LEU A 454 -4.53 -25.91 -5.67
CA LEU A 454 -4.05 -24.57 -5.25
C LEU A 454 -4.75 -24.07 -3.98
N ALA A 455 -5.97 -24.54 -3.67
CA ALA A 455 -6.67 -24.19 -2.43
C ALA A 455 -5.89 -24.60 -1.15
N LYS A 456 -4.97 -25.57 -1.25
CA LYS A 456 -4.06 -25.99 -0.15
C LYS A 456 -3.16 -24.85 0.36
N ILE A 457 -3.03 -23.74 -0.38
CA ILE A 457 -2.40 -22.50 0.08
C ILE A 457 -3.12 -21.95 1.33
N GLY A 458 -4.45 -22.03 1.36
CA GLY A 458 -5.26 -21.63 2.53
C GLY A 458 -5.07 -22.56 3.73
N GLU A 459 -4.99 -23.87 3.49
CA GLU A 459 -4.68 -24.86 4.53
C GLU A 459 -3.29 -24.60 5.15
N PHE A 460 -2.28 -24.28 4.33
CA PHE A 460 -0.95 -23.92 4.81
C PHE A 460 -0.94 -22.63 5.65
N ALA A 461 -1.72 -21.61 5.28
CA ALA A 461 -1.89 -20.42 6.10
C ALA A 461 -2.55 -20.72 7.45
N ASN A 462 -3.64 -21.51 7.46
CA ASN A 462 -4.33 -21.94 8.68
C ASN A 462 -3.39 -22.70 9.64
N ARG A 463 -2.52 -23.58 9.12
CA ARG A 463 -1.48 -24.29 9.89
C ARG A 463 -0.45 -23.36 10.55
N LEU A 464 -0.28 -22.14 10.04
CA LEU A 464 0.56 -21.09 10.64
C LEU A 464 -0.22 -20.17 11.62
N CYS A 465 -1.48 -20.48 11.91
CA CYS A 465 -2.43 -19.63 12.64
C CYS A 465 -2.64 -18.25 11.97
N LEU A 466 -2.56 -18.23 10.63
CA LEU A 466 -2.69 -17.07 9.77
C LEU A 466 -3.97 -17.14 8.93
N ARG A 467 -4.50 -15.95 8.60
CA ARG A 467 -5.63 -15.78 7.68
C ARG A 467 -5.33 -16.36 6.28
N PRO A 468 -6.18 -17.24 5.72
CA PRO A 468 -6.03 -17.78 4.36
C PRO A 468 -5.82 -16.72 3.29
N GLU A 469 -6.45 -15.54 3.45
CA GLU A 469 -6.39 -14.42 2.52
C GLU A 469 -4.97 -13.86 2.36
N MET A 470 -4.11 -13.99 3.38
CA MET A 470 -2.68 -13.64 3.27
C MET A 470 -1.97 -14.57 2.28
N GLY A 471 -2.33 -15.85 2.27
CA GLY A 471 -1.79 -16.85 1.33
C GLY A 471 -2.26 -16.61 -0.10
N LEU A 472 -3.57 -16.36 -0.28
CA LEU A 472 -4.15 -15.93 -1.56
C LEU A 472 -3.43 -14.68 -2.10
N SER A 473 -3.27 -13.65 -1.26
CA SER A 473 -2.65 -12.39 -1.65
C SER A 473 -1.18 -12.56 -2.07
N ALA A 474 -0.41 -13.35 -1.31
CA ALA A 474 0.96 -13.70 -1.68
C ALA A 474 1.01 -14.42 -3.03
N PHE A 475 0.15 -15.43 -3.23
CA PHE A 475 0.10 -16.23 -4.45
C PHE A 475 -0.27 -15.39 -5.68
N LEU A 476 -1.34 -14.59 -5.64
CA LEU A 476 -1.75 -13.72 -6.75
C LEU A 476 -0.63 -12.74 -7.16
N THR A 477 0.10 -12.23 -6.16
CA THR A 477 1.22 -11.29 -6.38
C THR A 477 2.43 -11.96 -7.03
N VAL A 478 2.75 -13.19 -6.64
CA VAL A 478 3.81 -13.97 -7.30
C VAL A 478 3.36 -14.41 -8.69
N ALA A 479 2.14 -14.92 -8.84
CA ALA A 479 1.58 -15.36 -10.11
C ALA A 479 1.58 -14.24 -11.17
N SER A 480 1.17 -13.03 -10.78
CA SER A 480 1.21 -11.86 -11.67
C SER A 480 2.64 -11.48 -12.09
N SER A 481 3.63 -11.59 -11.20
CA SER A 481 5.02 -11.23 -11.49
C SER A 481 5.70 -12.12 -12.52
N LEU A 482 5.12 -13.30 -12.80
CA LEU A 482 5.68 -14.31 -13.70
C LEU A 482 5.23 -14.13 -15.15
N LEU A 483 4.18 -13.34 -15.38
CA LEU A 483 3.63 -13.08 -16.70
C LEU A 483 4.60 -12.28 -17.58
N ALA A 484 4.40 -12.37 -18.90
CA ALA A 484 5.23 -11.65 -19.85
C ALA A 484 5.00 -10.13 -19.81
N VAL A 485 6.06 -9.34 -19.99
CA VAL A 485 6.02 -7.88 -19.98
C VAL A 485 5.04 -7.34 -21.02
N GLY A 486 4.27 -6.33 -20.63
CA GLY A 486 3.23 -5.74 -21.47
C GLY A 486 1.95 -6.58 -21.59
N SER A 487 1.81 -7.67 -20.83
CA SER A 487 0.52 -8.34 -20.66
C SER A 487 -0.46 -7.43 -19.92
N LYS A 488 -1.71 -7.36 -20.42
CA LYS A 488 -2.74 -6.41 -19.97
C LYS A 488 -4.15 -6.97 -20.13
N ILE A 489 -5.12 -6.32 -19.50
CA ILE A 489 -6.55 -6.50 -19.74
C ILE A 489 -7.16 -5.17 -20.21
N ASP A 490 -7.94 -5.21 -21.28
CA ASP A 490 -8.78 -4.09 -21.73
C ASP A 490 -10.14 -4.15 -21.03
N LEU A 491 -10.54 -3.03 -20.43
CA LEU A 491 -11.75 -2.91 -19.61
C LEU A 491 -12.78 -1.95 -20.21
N LEU A 492 -12.34 -0.90 -20.92
CA LEU A 492 -13.22 0.14 -21.44
C LEU A 492 -12.62 0.92 -22.62
N ASP A 493 -12.90 0.47 -23.84
CA ASP A 493 -12.38 1.08 -25.09
C ASP A 493 -12.75 2.57 -25.23
N TYR A 494 -13.89 3.01 -24.68
CA TYR A 494 -14.33 4.41 -24.79
C TYR A 494 -13.35 5.41 -24.14
N THR A 495 -12.53 4.95 -23.20
CA THR A 495 -11.51 5.77 -22.51
C THR A 495 -10.10 5.18 -22.66
N ASP A 496 -9.90 4.23 -23.58
CA ASP A 496 -8.68 3.42 -23.70
C ASP A 496 -8.20 2.85 -22.35
N PHE A 497 -9.12 2.43 -21.49
CA PHE A 497 -8.81 2.03 -20.11
C PHE A 497 -8.41 0.55 -20.03
N ASP A 498 -7.16 0.28 -20.41
CA ASP A 498 -6.50 -0.99 -20.12
C ASP A 498 -5.78 -0.97 -18.77
N GLN A 499 -5.42 -2.14 -18.25
CA GLN A 499 -4.62 -2.28 -17.03
C GLN A 499 -3.53 -3.36 -17.18
N PRO A 500 -2.27 -3.08 -16.77
CA PRO A 500 -1.19 -4.06 -16.76
C PRO A 500 -1.37 -5.05 -15.60
N MET A 501 -0.72 -6.21 -15.70
CA MET A 501 -0.90 -7.28 -14.70
C MET A 501 -0.12 -7.11 -13.38
N GLY A 502 0.80 -6.14 -13.27
CA GLY A 502 1.60 -5.95 -12.05
C GLY A 502 0.77 -5.65 -10.80
N MET A 503 1.06 -6.34 -9.68
CA MET A 503 0.31 -6.22 -8.42
C MET A 503 1.23 -5.92 -7.23
N TYR A 504 0.84 -4.98 -6.36
CA TYR A 504 1.55 -4.66 -5.12
C TYR A 504 0.73 -5.10 -3.92
N THR A 505 1.36 -5.85 -3.00
CA THR A 505 0.71 -6.46 -1.84
C THR A 505 1.55 -6.31 -0.58
N ALA A 506 0.91 -5.88 0.50
CA ALA A 506 1.52 -5.76 1.82
C ALA A 506 0.78 -6.62 2.85
N ILE A 507 1.53 -7.56 3.45
CA ILE A 507 1.02 -8.43 4.50
C ILE A 507 1.28 -7.74 5.85
N CYS A 508 0.22 -7.17 6.41
CA CYS A 508 0.25 -6.39 7.65
C CYS A 508 0.05 -7.32 8.85
N ALA A 509 1.09 -7.53 9.65
CA ALA A 509 1.06 -8.41 10.82
C ALA A 509 2.06 -7.94 11.87
N GLU A 510 1.79 -8.17 13.15
CA GLU A 510 2.75 -7.87 14.22
C GLU A 510 4.02 -8.74 14.12
N PRO A 511 5.12 -8.39 14.81
CA PRO A 511 6.25 -9.29 15.01
C PRO A 511 5.82 -10.66 15.55
N SER A 512 6.62 -11.69 15.25
CA SER A 512 6.43 -13.09 15.71
C SER A 512 5.19 -13.86 15.19
N GLN A 513 4.23 -13.22 14.51
CA GLN A 513 3.04 -13.87 13.92
C GLN A 513 3.31 -14.68 12.63
N LYS A 514 4.46 -15.36 12.49
CA LYS A 514 4.76 -16.30 11.38
C LYS A 514 4.56 -15.81 9.92
N LYS A 515 4.40 -14.50 9.67
CA LYS A 515 4.29 -13.92 8.32
C LYS A 515 5.43 -14.30 7.37
N SER A 516 6.68 -14.30 7.84
CA SER A 516 7.84 -14.64 7.00
C SER A 516 7.85 -16.11 6.55
N PRO A 517 7.57 -17.13 7.41
CA PRO A 517 7.30 -18.50 6.96
C PRO A 517 6.26 -18.62 5.82
N LEU A 518 5.14 -17.89 5.89
CA LEU A 518 4.12 -17.90 4.82
C LEU A 518 4.67 -17.34 3.51
N ILE A 519 5.28 -16.16 3.55
CA ILE A 519 5.91 -15.51 2.38
C ILE A 519 7.02 -16.40 1.81
N ASN A 520 7.82 -17.04 2.67
CA ASN A 520 8.91 -17.90 2.24
C ASN A 520 8.39 -19.13 1.50
N LYS A 521 7.35 -19.80 2.02
CA LYS A 521 6.81 -21.02 1.39
C LYS A 521 6.12 -20.73 0.05
N ILE A 522 5.41 -19.60 -0.05
CA ILE A 522 4.63 -19.25 -1.24
C ILE A 522 5.48 -18.54 -2.31
N ALA A 523 6.43 -17.69 -1.92
CA ALA A 523 7.24 -16.88 -2.84
C ALA A 523 8.71 -17.29 -2.86
N LEU A 524 9.43 -17.21 -1.73
CA LEU A 524 10.89 -17.34 -1.75
C LEU A 524 11.37 -18.73 -2.17
N GLU A 525 10.85 -19.80 -1.57
CA GLU A 525 11.28 -21.18 -1.83
C GLU A 525 11.02 -21.63 -3.29
N PRO A 526 9.83 -21.41 -3.89
CA PRO A 526 9.59 -21.79 -5.28
C PRO A 526 10.40 -20.94 -6.27
N LEU A 527 10.48 -19.62 -6.04
CA LEU A 527 11.18 -18.72 -6.96
C LEU A 527 12.71 -18.85 -6.87
N LEU A 528 13.26 -19.22 -5.71
CA LEU A 528 14.67 -19.62 -5.59
C LEU A 528 14.97 -20.82 -6.48
N GLU A 529 14.13 -21.86 -6.45
CA GLU A 529 14.35 -23.05 -7.28
C GLU A 529 14.28 -22.76 -8.78
N LEU A 530 13.32 -21.94 -9.22
CA LEU A 530 13.25 -21.47 -10.60
C LEU A 530 14.48 -20.62 -10.99
N GLN A 531 14.95 -19.76 -10.08
CA GLN A 531 16.11 -18.90 -10.30
C GLN A 531 17.45 -19.67 -10.28
N GLU A 532 17.55 -20.77 -9.54
CA GLU A 532 18.69 -21.69 -9.61
C GLU A 532 18.70 -22.50 -10.90
N LYS A 533 17.54 -22.97 -11.37
CA LYS A 533 17.39 -23.62 -12.69
C LYS A 533 17.82 -22.67 -13.81
N ALA A 534 17.34 -21.42 -13.79
CA ALA A 534 17.75 -20.38 -14.74
C ALA A 534 19.24 -20.02 -14.64
N ARG A 535 19.85 -20.04 -13.45
CA ARG A 535 21.28 -19.80 -13.29
C ARG A 535 22.12 -20.89 -13.97
N LYS A 536 21.78 -22.16 -13.76
CA LYS A 536 22.47 -23.30 -14.40
C LYS A 536 22.36 -23.26 -15.93
N GLN A 537 21.19 -22.91 -16.44
CA GLN A 537 20.97 -22.70 -17.87
C GLN A 537 21.83 -21.54 -18.41
N TYR A 538 21.80 -20.38 -17.74
CA TYR A 538 22.65 -19.23 -18.10
C TYR A 538 24.15 -19.56 -18.04
N GLU A 539 24.61 -20.35 -17.07
CA GLU A 539 26.01 -20.80 -16.99
C GLU A 539 26.42 -21.64 -18.20
N GLN A 540 25.52 -22.50 -18.71
CA GLN A 540 25.73 -23.27 -19.94
C GLN A 540 25.68 -22.39 -21.20
N GLU A 541 24.68 -21.53 -21.31
CA GLU A 541 24.54 -20.57 -22.43
C GLU A 541 25.75 -19.62 -22.52
N MET A 542 26.29 -19.18 -21.38
CA MET A 542 27.49 -18.34 -21.33
C MET A 542 28.77 -19.06 -21.77
N ILE A 543 28.87 -20.38 -21.56
CA ILE A 543 30.00 -21.18 -22.08
C ILE A 543 29.90 -21.28 -23.60
N ASN A 544 28.71 -21.57 -24.13
CA ASN A 544 28.48 -21.61 -25.59
C ASN A 544 28.78 -20.26 -26.22
N TYR A 545 28.22 -19.17 -25.68
CA TYR A 545 28.50 -17.80 -26.13
C TYR A 545 30.01 -17.45 -26.11
N GLN A 546 30.78 -17.93 -25.14
CA GLN A 546 32.23 -17.70 -25.10
C GLN A 546 32.98 -18.44 -26.22
N ILE A 547 32.49 -19.61 -26.64
CA ILE A 547 33.03 -20.36 -27.79
C ILE A 547 32.62 -19.63 -29.08
N ASP A 548 31.34 -19.38 -29.27
CA ASP A 548 30.79 -18.72 -30.47
C ASP A 548 31.42 -17.34 -30.69
N TYR A 549 31.62 -16.56 -29.62
CA TYR A 549 32.27 -15.25 -29.68
C TYR A 549 33.78 -15.35 -29.97
N ALA A 550 34.47 -16.37 -29.47
CA ALA A 550 35.89 -16.58 -29.76
C ALA A 550 36.10 -16.98 -31.23
N ASP A 551 35.25 -17.85 -31.77
CA ASP A 551 35.24 -18.24 -33.17
C ASP A 551 34.88 -17.03 -34.06
N TRP A 552 33.83 -16.28 -33.70
CA TRP A 552 33.43 -15.05 -34.42
C TRP A 552 34.55 -14.01 -34.45
N ALA A 553 35.17 -13.71 -33.30
CA ALA A 553 36.25 -12.72 -33.20
C ALA A 553 37.58 -13.17 -33.83
N SER A 554 37.71 -14.45 -34.22
CA SER A 554 38.92 -14.98 -34.87
C SER A 554 39.04 -14.56 -36.33
N ASP A 555 37.91 -14.37 -37.05
CA ASP A 555 37.87 -13.86 -38.41
C ASP A 555 37.37 -12.40 -38.44
N LYS A 556 38.28 -11.48 -38.75
CA LYS A 556 37.98 -10.04 -38.84
C LYS A 556 37.09 -9.66 -40.04
N ASN A 557 36.85 -10.58 -40.96
CA ASN A 557 35.96 -10.41 -42.11
C ASN A 557 34.68 -11.27 -41.98
N ASN A 558 34.39 -11.82 -40.80
CA ASN A 558 33.22 -12.65 -40.58
C ASN A 558 31.93 -11.87 -40.97
N PRO A 559 31.12 -12.37 -41.93
CA PRO A 559 29.88 -11.70 -42.33
C PRO A 559 28.72 -11.93 -41.35
N ASP A 560 28.85 -12.88 -40.42
CA ASP A 560 27.80 -13.21 -39.45
C ASP A 560 27.73 -12.15 -38.34
N PRO A 561 26.55 -11.90 -37.75
CA PRO A 561 26.39 -10.95 -36.65
C PRO A 561 27.12 -11.41 -35.38
N GLU A 562 27.55 -10.46 -34.54
CA GLU A 562 28.11 -10.76 -33.21
C GLU A 562 27.13 -11.64 -32.40
N PRO A 563 27.58 -12.76 -31.80
CA PRO A 563 26.72 -13.62 -30.99
C PRO A 563 25.98 -12.84 -29.89
N GLU A 564 24.70 -13.12 -29.68
CA GLU A 564 23.92 -12.41 -28.66
C GLU A 564 24.31 -12.89 -27.25
N LYS A 565 24.79 -11.97 -26.40
CA LYS A 565 25.20 -12.31 -25.04
C LYS A 565 24.01 -12.77 -24.18
N PRO A 566 24.08 -13.96 -23.54
CA PRO A 566 23.02 -14.45 -22.66
C PRO A 566 22.69 -13.49 -21.50
N ILE A 567 21.44 -13.53 -21.05
CA ILE A 567 20.92 -12.69 -19.94
C ILE A 567 20.32 -13.60 -18.87
N LEU A 568 20.81 -13.48 -17.63
CA LEU A 568 20.32 -14.27 -16.50
C LEU A 568 18.92 -13.83 -16.06
N ARG A 569 17.91 -14.65 -16.30
CA ARG A 569 16.53 -14.44 -15.84
C ARG A 569 16.45 -14.34 -14.31
N ARG A 570 15.96 -13.19 -13.80
CA ARG A 570 15.67 -12.93 -12.38
C ARG A 570 14.18 -13.02 -12.09
N TYR A 571 13.73 -14.11 -11.49
CA TYR A 571 12.32 -14.25 -11.08
C TYR A 571 11.96 -13.28 -9.93
N PHE A 572 12.92 -13.00 -9.04
CA PHE A 572 12.74 -12.04 -7.96
C PHE A 572 14.05 -11.33 -7.59
N ILE A 573 13.90 -10.16 -6.96
CA ILE A 573 14.97 -9.40 -6.32
C ILE A 573 14.57 -8.98 -4.90
N ASN A 574 15.52 -8.96 -3.97
CA ASN A 574 15.29 -8.58 -2.57
C ASN A 574 15.48 -7.07 -2.30
N GLY A 575 15.45 -6.26 -3.37
CA GLY A 575 15.82 -4.83 -3.36
C GLY A 575 17.11 -4.54 -4.13
N GLY A 576 17.48 -3.26 -4.17
CA GLY A 576 18.65 -2.75 -4.89
C GLY A 576 18.70 -1.22 -4.85
N SER A 577 19.75 -0.62 -5.42
CA SER A 577 19.73 0.81 -5.75
C SER A 577 18.78 1.08 -6.91
N GLN A 578 18.32 2.32 -7.06
CA GLN A 578 17.45 2.72 -8.17
C GLN A 578 18.05 2.34 -9.55
N ALA A 579 19.33 2.65 -9.77
CA ALA A 579 20.05 2.28 -10.99
C ALA A 579 20.16 0.76 -11.20
N GLY A 580 20.38 -0.01 -10.12
CA GLY A 580 20.44 -1.48 -10.18
C GLY A 580 19.10 -2.10 -10.58
N ILE A 581 18.00 -1.62 -9.99
CA ILE A 581 16.64 -2.07 -10.33
C ILE A 581 16.32 -1.72 -11.79
N ARG A 582 16.58 -0.48 -12.22
CA ARG A 582 16.37 -0.05 -13.62
C ARG A 582 17.14 -0.89 -14.63
N ASN A 583 18.39 -1.27 -14.34
CA ASN A 583 19.18 -2.11 -15.24
C ASN A 583 18.60 -3.54 -15.36
N VAL A 584 18.12 -4.12 -14.24
CA VAL A 584 17.39 -5.40 -14.27
C VAL A 584 16.12 -5.26 -15.09
N LEU A 585 15.30 -4.23 -14.87
CA LEU A 585 14.07 -3.99 -15.62
C LEU A 585 14.31 -3.75 -17.11
N ASN A 586 15.39 -3.08 -17.48
CA ASN A 586 15.79 -2.83 -18.87
C ASN A 586 16.04 -4.14 -19.62
N THR A 587 16.94 -4.97 -19.08
CA THR A 587 17.30 -6.28 -19.66
C THR A 587 16.12 -7.26 -19.64
N HIS A 588 15.30 -7.22 -18.59
CA HIS A 588 14.08 -8.02 -18.48
C HIS A 588 12.99 -7.61 -19.47
N SER A 589 12.80 -6.31 -19.69
CA SER A 589 11.82 -5.79 -20.66
C SER A 589 12.12 -6.29 -22.08
N GLN A 590 13.40 -6.24 -22.48
CA GLN A 590 13.87 -6.73 -23.78
C GLN A 590 13.61 -8.23 -23.99
N LYS A 591 13.74 -9.05 -22.94
CA LYS A 591 13.43 -10.50 -22.99
C LYS A 591 11.97 -10.83 -22.60
N GLY A 592 11.13 -9.83 -22.35
CA GLY A 592 9.72 -9.98 -22.02
C GLY A 592 9.42 -10.55 -20.63
N TRP A 593 10.35 -10.49 -19.67
CA TRP A 593 10.21 -11.15 -18.35
C TRP A 593 9.74 -10.21 -17.23
N GLY A 594 8.61 -10.52 -16.59
CA GLY A 594 8.24 -9.89 -15.32
C GLY A 594 9.23 -10.18 -14.18
N VAL A 595 9.14 -9.40 -13.09
CA VAL A 595 9.95 -9.61 -11.88
C VAL A 595 9.18 -9.29 -10.60
N LEU A 596 9.41 -10.08 -9.55
CA LEU A 596 8.95 -9.80 -8.19
C LEU A 596 9.99 -8.99 -7.40
N VAL A 597 9.55 -7.89 -6.78
CA VAL A 597 10.30 -7.24 -5.70
C VAL A 597 9.80 -7.80 -4.37
N LEU A 598 10.63 -8.65 -3.75
CA LEU A 598 10.32 -9.32 -2.49
C LEU A 598 11.02 -8.60 -1.33
N THR A 599 10.29 -8.21 -0.29
CA THR A 599 10.85 -7.38 0.79
C THR A 599 10.45 -7.92 2.17
N ASP A 600 11.43 -8.24 3.03
CA ASP A 600 11.17 -8.76 4.38
C ASP A 600 10.41 -7.72 5.24
N GLU A 601 10.86 -6.46 5.20
CA GLU A 601 10.06 -5.31 5.61
C GLU A 601 9.85 -4.34 4.43
N LEU A 602 8.61 -4.24 3.95
CA LEU A 602 8.19 -3.25 2.95
C LEU A 602 8.61 -1.85 3.41
N ALA A 603 8.40 -1.56 4.70
CA ALA A 603 8.81 -0.37 5.44
C ALA A 603 10.29 0.05 5.26
N ALA A 604 11.22 -0.90 5.11
CA ALA A 604 12.64 -0.60 5.01
C ALA A 604 13.00 0.13 3.71
N ASN A 605 12.25 -0.10 2.63
CA ASN A 605 12.41 0.66 1.39
C ASN A 605 11.98 2.13 1.60
N TYR A 606 10.87 2.38 2.30
CA TYR A 606 10.38 3.75 2.56
C TYR A 606 11.25 4.52 3.57
N LYS A 607 11.79 3.86 4.61
CA LYS A 607 12.75 4.49 5.54
C LYS A 607 14.04 4.95 4.87
N ASN A 608 14.42 4.37 3.73
CA ASN A 608 15.64 4.73 2.99
C ASN A 608 15.47 5.94 2.04
N ASN A 609 14.27 6.52 1.93
CA ASN A 609 14.04 7.72 1.09
C ASN A 609 14.81 8.97 1.56
N GLY A 610 15.37 8.97 2.79
CA GLY A 610 16.30 9.99 3.27
C GLY A 610 17.74 9.86 2.73
N LYS A 611 18.04 8.91 1.83
CA LYS A 611 19.38 8.70 1.25
C LYS A 611 19.42 9.11 -0.21
N THR A 612 20.42 9.94 -0.55
CA THR A 612 20.56 10.62 -1.85
C THR A 612 20.54 9.70 -3.09
N TYR A 613 20.96 8.44 -2.96
CA TYR A 613 21.04 7.48 -4.07
C TYR A 613 19.75 6.68 -4.34
N ASN A 614 18.72 6.83 -3.49
CA ASN A 614 17.40 6.23 -3.68
C ASN A 614 16.28 7.30 -3.83
N ALA A 615 16.65 8.58 -3.94
CA ALA A 615 15.72 9.66 -4.20
C ALA A 615 15.05 9.45 -5.58
N GLY A 616 13.72 9.22 -5.57
CA GLY A 616 12.94 8.91 -6.77
C GLY A 616 12.62 7.42 -6.98
N LEU A 617 13.17 6.48 -6.21
CA LEU A 617 12.82 5.05 -6.34
C LEU A 617 11.34 4.77 -6.03
N LEU A 618 10.73 5.57 -5.15
CA LEU A 618 9.29 5.48 -4.87
C LEU A 618 8.43 5.92 -6.08
N GLU A 619 8.84 6.99 -6.76
CA GLU A 619 8.17 7.51 -7.97
C GLU A 619 8.33 6.55 -9.16
N ASP A 620 9.51 5.92 -9.26
CA ASP A 620 9.75 4.81 -10.19
C ASP A 620 8.73 3.66 -9.95
N PHE A 621 8.51 3.22 -8.70
CA PHE A 621 7.49 2.19 -8.42
C PHE A 621 6.06 2.63 -8.72
N LEU A 622 5.71 3.90 -8.51
CA LEU A 622 4.40 4.42 -8.95
C LEU A 622 4.23 4.30 -10.47
N THR A 623 5.30 4.56 -11.23
CA THR A 623 5.33 4.44 -12.70
C THR A 623 5.25 2.97 -13.15
N TYR A 624 6.01 2.08 -12.51
CA TYR A 624 6.05 0.65 -12.84
C TYR A 624 4.74 -0.09 -12.50
N TYR A 625 3.94 0.40 -11.53
CA TYR A 625 2.61 -0.14 -11.24
C TYR A 625 1.65 0.02 -12.43
N ASP A 626 1.77 1.14 -13.13
CA ASP A 626 1.01 1.46 -14.33
C ASP A 626 1.67 0.83 -15.60
N GLY A 627 2.67 -0.05 -15.42
CA GLY A 627 3.30 -0.87 -16.48
C GLY A 627 4.24 -0.11 -17.40
N VAL A 628 4.40 1.20 -17.16
CA VAL A 628 5.23 2.10 -17.96
C VAL A 628 6.67 1.98 -17.51
N GLY A 629 7.58 1.85 -18.48
CA GLY A 629 9.01 1.85 -18.22
C GLY A 629 9.57 3.26 -18.00
N LYS A 630 10.90 3.38 -18.04
CA LYS A 630 11.56 4.69 -18.03
C LYS A 630 12.60 4.78 -19.15
N ILE A 631 12.73 6.01 -19.65
CA ILE A 631 13.75 6.45 -20.59
C ILE A 631 14.39 7.69 -19.95
N GLU A 632 15.55 7.51 -19.32
CA GLU A 632 16.32 8.62 -18.73
C GLU A 632 17.72 8.70 -19.34
N ALA A 633 18.03 9.84 -19.95
CA ALA A 633 19.34 10.12 -20.54
C ALA A 633 20.34 10.52 -19.45
N LEU A 634 21.46 9.79 -19.35
CA LEU A 634 22.57 10.10 -18.45
C LEU A 634 23.88 10.34 -19.23
N LYS A 635 24.87 10.86 -18.50
CA LYS A 635 26.13 11.36 -19.06
C LYS A 635 27.02 10.29 -19.71
N ASP A 636 26.80 9.01 -19.38
CA ASP A 636 27.51 7.84 -19.90
C ASP A 636 26.60 6.93 -20.79
N GLY A 637 25.42 7.41 -21.20
CA GLY A 637 24.43 6.65 -21.98
C GLY A 637 23.05 6.59 -21.31
N PHE A 638 22.15 5.73 -21.81
CA PHE A 638 20.82 5.52 -21.23
C PHE A 638 20.88 4.52 -20.06
N LEU A 639 20.27 4.87 -18.93
CA LEU A 639 20.24 4.01 -17.72
C LEU A 639 18.79 3.63 -17.40
N GLY A 640 18.32 2.64 -18.15
CA GLY A 640 16.90 2.36 -18.37
C GLY A 640 16.44 3.04 -19.65
N ASP A 641 16.37 2.26 -20.73
CA ASP A 641 15.71 2.59 -22.00
C ASP A 641 14.73 1.46 -22.32
N PHE A 642 13.64 1.45 -21.56
CA PHE A 642 12.57 0.48 -21.72
C PHE A 642 11.22 1.19 -21.66
N SER A 643 10.35 0.90 -22.63
CA SER A 643 9.02 1.52 -22.73
C SER A 643 7.98 0.87 -21.82
N GLN A 644 8.13 -0.42 -21.52
CA GLN A 644 7.19 -1.21 -20.71
C GLN A 644 7.94 -2.06 -19.69
N CYS A 645 7.34 -2.30 -18.52
CA CYS A 645 7.83 -3.27 -17.55
C CYS A 645 6.67 -4.03 -16.90
N LEU A 646 6.99 -5.12 -16.20
CA LEU A 646 6.04 -5.80 -15.33
C LEU A 646 6.73 -6.03 -13.99
N VAL A 647 6.30 -5.26 -12.99
CA VAL A 647 6.80 -5.33 -11.63
C VAL A 647 5.63 -5.65 -10.71
N SER A 648 5.78 -6.69 -9.90
CA SER A 648 4.94 -6.94 -8.74
C SER A 648 5.76 -6.79 -7.47
N MET A 649 5.12 -6.49 -6.33
CA MET A 649 5.80 -6.25 -5.05
C MET A 649 5.09 -7.00 -3.94
N LEU A 650 5.83 -7.82 -3.20
CA LEU A 650 5.32 -8.55 -2.05
C LEU A 650 6.22 -8.27 -0.83
N GLY A 651 5.61 -7.91 0.30
CA GLY A 651 6.37 -7.75 1.53
C GLY A 651 5.56 -7.77 2.81
N GLY A 652 6.27 -8.07 3.90
CA GLY A 652 5.74 -7.93 5.26
C GLY A 652 5.75 -6.47 5.71
N ILE A 653 4.77 -6.07 6.50
CA ILE A 653 4.75 -4.77 7.17
C ILE A 653 4.11 -4.89 8.56
N GLN A 654 4.40 -3.94 9.44
CA GLN A 654 3.87 -3.89 10.80
C GLN A 654 2.80 -2.79 10.89
N PRO A 655 1.68 -2.98 11.61
CA PRO A 655 0.61 -1.98 11.71
C PRO A 655 1.10 -0.61 12.18
N GLY A 656 1.90 -0.60 13.26
CA GLY A 656 2.51 0.62 13.82
C GLY A 656 3.57 1.29 12.94
N VAL A 657 3.91 0.72 11.77
CA VAL A 657 4.73 1.40 10.75
C VAL A 657 3.84 2.09 9.71
N ILE A 658 2.76 1.43 9.26
CA ILE A 658 1.78 2.00 8.33
C ILE A 658 1.19 3.30 8.89
N SER A 659 0.87 3.33 10.18
CA SER A 659 0.27 4.50 10.84
C SER A 659 1.13 5.78 10.80
N ASN A 660 2.45 5.67 10.56
CA ASN A 660 3.30 6.86 10.36
C ASN A 660 3.23 7.41 8.93
N TYR A 661 2.64 6.67 7.99
CA TYR A 661 2.53 7.02 6.57
C TYR A 661 1.08 7.20 6.09
N MET A 662 0.07 6.73 6.84
CA MET A 662 -1.36 6.87 6.54
C MET A 662 -2.07 7.84 7.50
N ASN A 663 -1.63 9.09 7.55
CA ASN A 663 -2.21 10.14 8.41
C ASN A 663 -3.50 10.77 7.82
N GLY A 664 -4.39 9.97 7.23
CA GLY A 664 -5.56 10.45 6.46
C GLY A 664 -5.24 10.99 5.05
N SER A 665 -3.96 11.15 4.70
CA SER A 665 -3.53 11.56 3.35
C SER A 665 -2.78 10.43 2.61
N ASP A 666 -3.06 10.29 1.30
CA ASP A 666 -2.26 9.50 0.36
C ASP A 666 -1.86 10.41 -0.81
N GLY A 667 -1.09 11.46 -0.51
CA GLY A 667 -0.83 12.59 -1.42
C GLY A 667 -0.20 12.22 -2.76
N ASN A 668 0.51 11.08 -2.82
CA ASN A 668 1.14 10.56 -4.03
C ASN A 668 0.41 9.31 -4.61
N GLY A 669 -0.74 8.91 -4.03
CA GLY A 669 -1.51 7.75 -4.48
C GLY A 669 -0.76 6.42 -4.37
N HIS A 670 0.12 6.27 -3.38
CA HIS A 670 0.97 5.08 -3.24
C HIS A 670 0.25 3.97 -2.50
N TRP A 671 -0.33 4.29 -1.34
CA TRP A 671 -0.97 3.28 -0.49
C TRP A 671 -2.26 2.75 -1.11
N SER A 672 -3.01 3.59 -1.79
CA SER A 672 -4.20 3.21 -2.58
C SER A 672 -3.93 2.15 -3.66
N ARG A 673 -2.71 2.07 -4.20
CA ARG A 673 -2.29 1.04 -5.17
C ARG A 673 -1.98 -0.32 -4.54
N VAL A 674 -1.59 -0.34 -3.26
CA VAL A 674 -1.21 -1.57 -2.53
C VAL A 674 -2.45 -2.33 -2.07
N ASN A 675 -2.42 -3.65 -2.16
CA ASN A 675 -3.41 -4.55 -1.58
C ASN A 675 -2.93 -4.95 -0.17
N ILE A 676 -3.68 -4.55 0.85
CA ILE A 676 -3.31 -4.79 2.24
C ILE A 676 -4.18 -5.91 2.80
N VAL A 677 -3.57 -6.84 3.53
CA VAL A 677 -4.29 -7.82 4.37
C VAL A 677 -3.73 -7.73 5.77
N ASN A 678 -4.61 -7.53 6.75
CA ASN A 678 -4.27 -7.42 8.15
C ASN A 678 -4.43 -8.78 8.84
N GLN A 679 -3.43 -9.20 9.61
CA GLN A 679 -3.53 -10.33 10.52
C GLN A 679 -3.91 -9.82 11.92
N PRO A 680 -5.10 -10.18 12.45
CA PRO A 680 -5.46 -9.93 13.83
C PRO A 680 -4.46 -10.57 14.79
N VAL A 681 -4.33 -10.02 16.00
CA VAL A 681 -3.41 -10.56 17.01
C VAL A 681 -3.90 -11.92 17.53
N SER A 682 -3.38 -12.99 16.92
CA SER A 682 -3.62 -14.39 17.26
C SER A 682 -2.39 -15.03 17.95
N PRO A 683 -2.60 -15.94 18.91
CA PRO A 683 -1.54 -16.84 19.36
C PRO A 683 -1.24 -17.89 18.28
N PHE A 684 0.03 -18.28 18.15
CA PHE A 684 0.41 -19.44 17.36
C PHE A 684 0.24 -20.70 18.23
N LEU A 685 -0.83 -21.46 17.97
CA LEU A 685 -1.19 -22.67 18.70
C LEU A 685 -0.96 -23.90 17.81
N ILE A 686 -0.21 -24.87 18.31
CA ILE A 686 -0.08 -26.18 17.68
C ILE A 686 -1.14 -27.09 18.33
N PRO A 687 -2.02 -27.75 17.55
CA PRO A 687 -3.01 -28.68 18.11
C PRO A 687 -2.32 -29.95 18.64
N ASP A 688 -2.92 -30.59 19.65
CA ASP A 688 -2.34 -31.74 20.37
C ASP A 688 -1.99 -32.92 19.46
N ASN A 689 -2.79 -33.14 18.41
CA ASN A 689 -2.53 -34.09 17.33
C ASN A 689 -2.33 -33.30 16.02
N PRO A 690 -1.09 -32.87 15.69
CA PRO A 690 -0.85 -32.06 14.49
C PRO A 690 -1.02 -32.89 13.20
N PRO A 691 -1.69 -32.34 12.17
CA PRO A 691 -1.84 -33.03 10.88
C PRO A 691 -0.48 -33.22 10.19
N PRO A 692 -0.32 -34.26 9.34
CA PRO A 692 0.94 -34.57 8.66
C PRO A 692 1.44 -33.39 7.81
N SER A 693 2.74 -33.36 7.54
CA SER A 693 3.41 -32.24 6.85
C SER A 693 2.79 -31.95 5.47
N LEU A 694 2.26 -30.74 5.28
CA LEU A 694 1.79 -30.25 3.99
C LEU A 694 2.93 -29.51 3.29
N ASP A 695 3.50 -30.09 2.23
CA ASP A 695 4.41 -29.38 1.33
C ASP A 695 3.68 -28.91 0.06
N ILE A 696 3.48 -27.59 -0.02
CA ILE A 696 2.92 -26.93 -1.21
C ILE A 696 4.00 -26.56 -2.25
N LYS A 697 5.29 -26.72 -1.94
CA LYS A 697 6.38 -26.16 -2.75
C LYS A 697 6.42 -26.75 -4.17
N VAL A 698 6.35 -28.08 -4.32
CA VAL A 698 6.46 -28.76 -5.62
C VAL A 698 5.36 -28.27 -6.58
N MET A 699 4.11 -28.30 -6.12
CA MET A 699 2.95 -27.77 -6.84
C MET A 699 3.15 -26.31 -7.26
N LEU A 700 3.65 -25.45 -6.37
CA LEU A 700 3.90 -24.04 -6.68
C LEU A 700 5.01 -23.87 -7.72
N VAL A 701 6.11 -24.62 -7.63
CA VAL A 701 7.21 -24.58 -8.62
C VAL A 701 6.69 -24.95 -10.01
N ASP A 702 5.89 -26.01 -10.12
CA ASP A 702 5.34 -26.45 -11.41
C ASP A 702 4.30 -25.48 -11.97
N PHE A 703 3.44 -24.92 -11.13
CA PHE A 703 2.46 -23.91 -11.56
C PHE A 703 3.12 -22.60 -11.97
N TYR A 704 4.08 -22.10 -11.18
CA TYR A 704 4.85 -20.90 -11.50
C TYR A 704 5.69 -21.08 -12.77
N LYS A 705 6.23 -22.28 -13.02
CA LYS A 705 6.90 -22.60 -14.28
C LYS A 705 5.96 -22.39 -15.47
N LYS A 706 4.74 -22.93 -15.43
CA LYS A 706 3.72 -22.75 -16.50
C LYS A 706 3.41 -21.27 -16.73
N LEU A 707 3.09 -20.51 -15.67
CA LEU A 707 2.85 -19.06 -15.77
C LEU A 707 4.03 -18.32 -16.42
N SER A 708 5.26 -18.68 -16.02
CA SER A 708 6.49 -18.06 -16.51
C SER A 708 6.85 -18.38 -17.97
N GLN A 709 6.07 -19.26 -18.62
CA GLN A 709 6.21 -19.69 -20.01
C GLN A 709 5.06 -19.18 -20.90
N LEU A 710 4.09 -18.46 -20.34
CA LEU A 710 3.00 -17.88 -21.10
C LEU A 710 3.50 -16.77 -22.05
N PRO A 711 2.90 -16.63 -23.25
CA PRO A 711 3.16 -15.50 -24.12
C PRO A 711 2.57 -14.21 -23.51
N ARG A 712 2.85 -13.07 -24.16
CA ARG A 712 2.18 -11.79 -23.84
C ARG A 712 0.67 -11.94 -24.01
N LEU A 713 -0.08 -11.66 -22.95
CA LEU A 713 -1.55 -11.77 -22.94
C LEU A 713 -2.20 -10.39 -23.10
N ASN A 714 -3.14 -10.27 -24.04
CA ASN A 714 -4.04 -9.11 -24.13
C ASN A 714 -5.47 -9.64 -23.88
N LEU A 715 -5.93 -9.54 -22.64
CA LEU A 715 -7.25 -10.00 -22.25
C LEU A 715 -8.32 -8.94 -22.54
N THR A 716 -9.56 -9.36 -22.70
CA THR A 716 -10.73 -8.49 -22.91
C THR A 716 -11.91 -8.98 -22.05
N LEU A 717 -12.86 -8.09 -21.75
CA LEU A 717 -14.12 -8.45 -21.11
C LEU A 717 -15.15 -8.92 -22.15
N ASP A 718 -15.96 -9.94 -21.83
CA ASP A 718 -17.17 -10.25 -22.62
C ASP A 718 -18.19 -9.09 -22.56
N ALA A 719 -19.20 -9.10 -23.43
CA ALA A 719 -20.18 -8.01 -23.50
C ALA A 719 -20.96 -7.78 -22.19
N LYS A 720 -21.27 -8.84 -21.42
CA LYS A 720 -21.97 -8.76 -20.12
C LYS A 720 -21.03 -8.25 -19.04
N ALA A 721 -19.79 -8.74 -19.01
CA ALA A 721 -18.73 -8.30 -18.11
C ALA A 721 -18.40 -6.83 -18.33
N LYS A 722 -18.23 -6.38 -19.57
CA LYS A 722 -17.96 -4.98 -19.92
C LYS A 722 -19.08 -4.04 -19.52
N ALA A 723 -20.34 -4.43 -19.72
CA ALA A 723 -21.50 -3.68 -19.23
C ALA A 723 -21.54 -3.61 -17.70
N GLY A 724 -21.23 -4.71 -17.01
CA GLY A 724 -21.07 -4.74 -15.54
C GLY A 724 -19.96 -3.81 -15.06
N PHE A 725 -18.76 -3.94 -15.63
CA PHE A 725 -17.59 -3.12 -15.32
C PHE A 725 -17.87 -1.63 -15.51
N THR A 726 -18.54 -1.24 -16.60
CA THR A 726 -18.93 0.15 -16.85
C THR A 726 -19.78 0.72 -15.71
N ARG A 727 -20.77 -0.04 -15.21
CA ARG A 727 -21.60 0.38 -14.07
C ARG A 727 -20.76 0.51 -12.79
N ILE A 728 -19.88 -0.45 -12.53
CA ILE A 728 -19.02 -0.46 -11.34
C ILE A 728 -18.05 0.73 -11.36
N ASN A 729 -17.40 1.00 -12.50
CA ASN A 729 -16.49 2.12 -12.70
C ASN A 729 -17.19 3.47 -12.42
N ASN A 730 -18.40 3.65 -12.95
CA ASN A 730 -19.19 4.86 -12.70
C ASN A 730 -19.56 5.02 -11.22
N LYS A 731 -19.90 3.93 -10.51
CA LYS A 731 -20.12 3.98 -9.05
C LYS A 731 -18.83 4.33 -8.28
N CYS A 732 -17.69 3.73 -8.62
CA CYS A 732 -16.40 4.09 -8.02
C CYS A 732 -16.06 5.58 -8.21
N GLU A 733 -16.34 6.17 -9.37
CA GLU A 733 -16.14 7.60 -9.62
C GLU A 733 -17.09 8.50 -8.79
N LEU A 734 -18.34 8.10 -8.61
CA LEU A 734 -19.28 8.82 -7.73
C LEU A 734 -18.80 8.78 -6.26
N TYR A 735 -18.44 7.60 -5.75
CA TYR A 735 -17.92 7.47 -4.38
C TYR A 735 -16.55 8.15 -4.19
N ARG A 736 -15.71 8.21 -5.24
CA ARG A 736 -14.47 8.99 -5.24
C ARG A 736 -14.73 10.49 -5.02
N VAL A 737 -15.74 11.05 -5.68
CA VAL A 737 -16.11 12.47 -5.54
C VAL A 737 -16.79 12.75 -4.20
N GLY A 738 -17.58 11.80 -3.68
CA GLY A 738 -18.23 11.90 -2.37
C GLY A 738 -17.37 11.52 -1.15
N ALA A 739 -16.11 11.13 -1.33
CA ALA A 739 -15.27 10.62 -0.26
C ALA A 739 -14.89 11.70 0.78
N LYS A 740 -15.03 11.38 2.08
CA LYS A 740 -14.73 12.30 3.20
C LYS A 740 -13.27 12.75 3.26
N THR A 741 -12.33 11.90 2.83
CA THR A 741 -10.88 12.17 2.92
C THR A 741 -10.16 11.90 1.61
N GLN A 742 -9.01 12.54 1.40
CA GLN A 742 -8.18 12.33 0.21
C GLN A 742 -7.72 10.87 0.07
N ALA A 743 -7.40 10.19 1.18
CA ALA A 743 -7.02 8.78 1.14
C ALA A 743 -8.15 7.86 0.62
N LEU A 744 -9.39 8.10 1.05
CA LEU A 744 -10.57 7.37 0.57
C LEU A 744 -10.87 7.68 -0.91
N ALA A 745 -10.72 8.93 -1.34
CA ALA A 745 -10.81 9.29 -2.75
C ALA A 745 -9.75 8.56 -3.59
N SER A 746 -8.49 8.56 -3.14
CA SER A 746 -7.40 7.83 -3.81
C SER A 746 -7.66 6.32 -3.89
N LEU A 747 -8.22 5.71 -2.83
CA LEU A 747 -8.66 4.30 -2.86
C LEU A 747 -9.72 4.05 -3.94
N TRP A 748 -10.84 4.79 -3.92
CA TRP A 748 -11.92 4.61 -4.89
C TRP A 748 -11.44 4.80 -6.34
N GLY A 749 -10.61 5.82 -6.61
CA GLY A 749 -10.02 6.06 -7.93
C GLY A 749 -9.01 4.99 -8.39
N LYS A 750 -8.63 4.03 -7.54
CA LYS A 750 -7.81 2.87 -7.91
C LYS A 750 -8.59 1.54 -7.92
N MET A 751 -9.83 1.49 -7.41
CA MET A 751 -10.62 0.26 -7.40
C MET A 751 -10.92 -0.32 -8.79
N PRO A 752 -11.34 0.45 -9.82
CA PRO A 752 -11.59 -0.10 -11.16
C PRO A 752 -10.36 -0.81 -11.74
N GLY A 753 -9.17 -0.21 -11.56
CA GLY A 753 -7.91 -0.79 -12.00
C GLY A 753 -7.50 -2.06 -11.24
N LYS A 754 -7.85 -2.16 -9.96
CA LYS A 754 -7.66 -3.38 -9.16
C LYS A 754 -8.62 -4.50 -9.58
N ILE A 755 -9.90 -4.18 -9.79
CA ILE A 755 -10.92 -5.14 -10.24
C ILE A 755 -10.50 -5.78 -11.56
N GLY A 756 -10.00 -4.99 -12.53
CA GLY A 756 -9.48 -5.52 -13.79
C GLY A 756 -8.30 -6.49 -13.59
N ARG A 757 -7.31 -6.12 -12.78
CA ARG A 757 -6.16 -7.00 -12.44
C ARG A 757 -6.63 -8.31 -11.78
N PHE A 758 -7.56 -8.25 -10.83
CA PHE A 758 -8.10 -9.44 -10.18
C PHE A 758 -8.87 -10.33 -11.15
N ALA A 759 -9.72 -9.75 -12.01
CA ALA A 759 -10.49 -10.50 -13.00
C ALA A 759 -9.58 -11.24 -14.00
N ALA A 760 -8.53 -10.55 -14.49
CA ALA A 760 -7.51 -11.14 -15.34
C ALA A 760 -6.75 -12.26 -14.62
N MET A 761 -6.30 -12.04 -13.38
CA MET A 761 -5.53 -13.05 -12.64
C MET A 761 -6.34 -14.30 -12.30
N ILE A 762 -7.59 -14.16 -11.84
CA ILE A 762 -8.48 -15.30 -11.57
C ILE A 762 -8.66 -16.12 -12.85
N HIS A 763 -8.98 -15.46 -13.97
CA HIS A 763 -9.14 -16.11 -15.27
C HIS A 763 -7.86 -16.83 -15.74
N ILE A 764 -6.70 -16.17 -15.67
CA ILE A 764 -5.41 -16.78 -16.05
C ILE A 764 -5.10 -18.00 -15.19
N ILE A 765 -5.32 -17.93 -13.86
CA ILE A 765 -5.07 -19.03 -12.94
C ILE A 765 -5.99 -20.22 -13.25
N GLU A 766 -7.28 -19.99 -13.49
CA GLU A 766 -8.25 -21.01 -13.86
C GLU A 766 -7.87 -21.69 -15.19
N GLN A 767 -7.56 -20.91 -16.23
CA GLN A 767 -7.15 -21.44 -17.52
C GLN A 767 -5.85 -22.26 -17.44
N VAL A 768 -4.83 -21.76 -16.75
CA VAL A 768 -3.51 -22.43 -16.61
C VAL A 768 -3.61 -23.67 -15.73
N TRP A 769 -4.52 -23.69 -14.75
CA TRP A 769 -4.81 -24.87 -13.96
C TRP A 769 -5.51 -25.95 -14.80
N GLN A 770 -6.56 -25.57 -15.54
CA GLN A 770 -7.39 -26.51 -16.32
C GLN A 770 -6.68 -27.03 -17.59
N TYR A 771 -5.97 -26.17 -18.32
CA TYR A 771 -5.40 -26.48 -19.65
C TYR A 771 -3.88 -26.42 -19.72
N GLY A 772 -3.19 -26.06 -18.62
CA GLY A 772 -1.75 -25.81 -18.61
C GLY A 772 -1.30 -24.52 -19.29
N THR A 773 -2.20 -23.80 -19.96
CA THR A 773 -1.98 -22.55 -20.70
C THR A 773 -3.25 -21.70 -20.72
N VAL A 774 -3.18 -20.47 -21.23
CA VAL A 774 -4.35 -19.60 -21.43
C VAL A 774 -4.94 -19.86 -22.82
N GLN A 775 -6.11 -20.51 -22.89
CA GLN A 775 -6.80 -20.78 -24.16
C GLN A 775 -7.76 -19.64 -24.55
N SER A 776 -8.55 -19.15 -23.59
CA SER A 776 -9.41 -17.98 -23.78
C SER A 776 -8.73 -16.70 -23.30
N LEU A 777 -8.73 -15.65 -24.13
CA LEU A 777 -8.36 -14.28 -23.74
C LEU A 777 -9.59 -13.44 -23.30
N VAL A 778 -10.78 -14.02 -23.27
CA VAL A 778 -12.04 -13.34 -22.92
C VAL A 778 -12.45 -13.71 -21.49
N VAL A 779 -12.59 -12.70 -20.63
CA VAL A 779 -12.99 -12.81 -19.22
C VAL A 779 -14.49 -12.56 -19.09
N GLY A 780 -15.21 -13.52 -18.48
CA GLY A 780 -16.67 -13.47 -18.39
C GLY A 780 -17.24 -12.80 -17.13
N LYS A 781 -18.55 -12.48 -17.14
CA LYS A 781 -19.25 -11.78 -16.02
C LYS A 781 -18.98 -12.46 -14.67
N ALA A 782 -19.12 -13.78 -14.58
CA ALA A 782 -18.94 -14.50 -13.32
C ALA A 782 -17.54 -14.31 -12.70
N THR A 783 -16.49 -14.22 -13.52
CA THR A 783 -15.12 -13.98 -13.05
C THR A 783 -14.91 -12.53 -12.65
N LEU A 784 -15.55 -11.58 -13.35
CA LEU A 784 -15.60 -10.18 -12.94
C LEU A 784 -16.33 -10.01 -11.59
N ASP A 785 -17.47 -10.68 -11.38
CA ASP A 785 -18.23 -10.60 -10.13
C ASP A 785 -17.42 -11.15 -8.93
N ARG A 786 -16.61 -12.21 -9.14
CA ARG A 786 -15.62 -12.67 -8.13
C ARG A 786 -14.52 -11.63 -7.89
N ALA A 787 -14.00 -11.01 -8.95
CA ALA A 787 -12.99 -9.94 -8.83
C ALA A 787 -13.50 -8.70 -8.07
N VAL A 788 -14.79 -8.36 -8.21
CA VAL A 788 -15.45 -7.28 -7.46
C VAL A 788 -15.54 -7.63 -5.97
N LYS A 789 -15.93 -8.85 -5.62
CA LYS A 789 -15.94 -9.34 -4.23
C LYS A 789 -14.53 -9.29 -3.60
N LEU A 790 -13.51 -9.69 -4.36
CA LEU A 790 -12.11 -9.62 -3.92
C LEU A 790 -11.62 -8.16 -3.75
N ALA A 791 -12.05 -7.23 -4.64
CA ALA A 791 -11.74 -5.81 -4.49
C ALA A 791 -12.43 -5.17 -3.29
N LYS A 792 -13.72 -5.51 -3.03
CA LYS A 792 -14.50 -5.11 -1.84
C LYS A 792 -13.74 -5.48 -0.55
N PHE A 793 -13.25 -6.71 -0.46
CA PHE A 793 -12.40 -7.18 0.64
C PHE A 793 -11.14 -6.31 0.85
N TYR A 794 -10.30 -6.11 -0.18
CA TYR A 794 -9.08 -5.30 -0.03
C TYR A 794 -9.37 -3.82 0.25
N TYR A 795 -10.50 -3.28 -0.25
CA TYR A 795 -10.97 -1.95 0.13
C TYR A 795 -11.29 -1.90 1.63
N GLN A 796 -12.01 -2.88 2.17
CA GLN A 796 -12.42 -2.93 3.59
C GLN A 796 -11.23 -3.15 4.55
N GLU A 797 -10.26 -3.98 4.15
CA GLU A 797 -8.96 -4.13 4.85
C GLU A 797 -8.16 -2.81 4.88
N SER A 798 -8.20 -2.04 3.79
CA SER A 798 -7.54 -0.72 3.72
C SER A 798 -8.33 0.35 4.49
N TYR A 799 -9.65 0.34 4.40
CA TYR A 799 -10.56 1.28 5.07
C TYR A 799 -10.42 1.21 6.60
N SER A 800 -10.48 0.00 7.16
CA SER A 800 -10.30 -0.22 8.60
C SER A 800 -8.94 0.29 9.10
N LEU A 801 -7.90 0.17 8.27
CA LEU A 801 -6.56 0.63 8.56
C LEU A 801 -6.41 2.16 8.49
N TYR A 802 -7.08 2.83 7.53
CA TYR A 802 -7.16 4.30 7.49
C TYR A 802 -7.93 4.83 8.70
N ALA A 803 -9.06 4.21 9.06
CA ALA A 803 -9.81 4.52 10.28
C ALA A 803 -8.94 4.37 11.55
N ASP A 804 -8.18 3.28 11.66
CA ASP A 804 -7.25 3.07 12.78
C ASP A 804 -6.12 4.11 12.84
N CYS A 805 -5.77 4.75 11.73
CA CYS A 805 -4.74 5.78 11.65
C CYS A 805 -5.29 7.22 11.66
N SER A 806 -6.61 7.38 11.69
CA SER A 806 -7.29 8.69 11.64
C SER A 806 -6.96 9.56 12.86
N PRO A 807 -6.71 10.88 12.69
CA PRO A 807 -6.42 11.76 13.81
C PRO A 807 -7.57 11.81 14.83
N VAL A 808 -7.21 11.80 16.11
CA VAL A 808 -8.07 11.79 17.31
C VAL A 808 -9.07 12.95 17.42
N LYS A 809 -9.10 13.88 16.44
CA LYS A 809 -9.97 15.05 16.41
C LYS A 809 -10.84 15.17 15.15
N GLU A 810 -10.74 14.22 14.22
CA GLU A 810 -11.37 14.34 12.89
C GLU A 810 -12.52 13.34 12.67
N GLU A 811 -12.39 12.10 13.13
CA GLU A 811 -13.43 11.06 12.94
C GLU A 811 -13.76 10.33 14.25
N LEU A 812 -15.05 10.21 14.56
CA LEU A 812 -15.54 9.68 15.83
C LEU A 812 -15.73 8.16 15.82
N ALA A 813 -16.30 7.59 14.75
CA ALA A 813 -16.55 6.14 14.65
C ALA A 813 -15.29 5.27 14.88
N PRO A 814 -14.09 5.61 14.36
CA PRO A 814 -12.88 4.83 14.62
C PRO A 814 -12.47 4.82 16.10
N GLN A 815 -12.76 5.88 16.85
CA GLN A 815 -12.45 5.99 18.27
C GLN A 815 -13.38 5.11 19.11
N LEU A 816 -14.68 5.14 18.78
CA LEU A 816 -15.69 4.28 19.37
C LEU A 816 -15.37 2.79 19.12
N MET A 817 -14.97 2.45 17.89
CA MET A 817 -14.51 1.09 17.50
C MET A 817 -13.30 0.62 18.31
N LYS A 818 -12.30 1.49 18.54
CA LYS A 818 -11.15 1.19 19.40
C LYS A 818 -11.53 0.94 20.85
N ILE A 819 -12.50 1.68 21.40
CA ILE A 819 -12.99 1.47 22.77
C ILE A 819 -13.75 0.15 22.88
N ILE A 820 -14.65 -0.16 21.93
CA ILE A 820 -15.31 -1.48 21.82
C ILE A 820 -14.26 -2.59 21.78
N SER A 821 -13.23 -2.45 20.94
CA SER A 821 -12.12 -3.39 20.80
C SER A 821 -11.36 -3.67 22.10
N ILE A 822 -11.22 -2.68 22.97
CA ILE A 822 -10.58 -2.83 24.28
C ILE A 822 -11.53 -3.52 25.27
N ALA A 823 -12.83 -3.20 25.22
CA ALA A 823 -13.85 -3.81 26.07
C ALA A 823 -14.01 -5.31 25.78
N GLU A 824 -14.14 -5.69 24.51
CA GLU A 824 -14.18 -7.09 24.05
C GLU A 824 -12.98 -7.90 24.55
N LYS A 825 -11.76 -7.38 24.35
CA LYS A 825 -10.51 -8.05 24.74
C LYS A 825 -10.37 -8.27 26.25
N ARG A 826 -10.99 -7.42 27.07
CA ARG A 826 -10.92 -7.51 28.54
C ARG A 826 -12.11 -8.22 29.17
N GLN A 827 -13.22 -8.39 28.46
CA GLN A 827 -14.45 -9.03 28.93
C GLN A 827 -14.97 -8.49 30.27
N THR A 828 -14.60 -7.25 30.62
CA THR A 828 -14.82 -6.61 31.92
C THR A 828 -14.96 -5.10 31.74
N ALA A 829 -15.64 -4.42 32.66
CA ALA A 829 -15.86 -2.98 32.59
C ALA A 829 -14.54 -2.18 32.59
N ILE A 830 -14.33 -1.37 31.55
CA ILE A 830 -13.10 -0.59 31.30
C ILE A 830 -13.26 0.87 31.72
N GLY A 831 -12.30 1.41 32.47
CA GLY A 831 -12.23 2.83 32.78
C GLY A 831 -11.41 3.62 31.77
N ALA A 832 -11.50 4.96 31.81
CA ALA A 832 -10.67 5.83 30.96
C ALA A 832 -9.17 5.56 31.14
N SER A 833 -8.70 5.23 32.35
CA SER A 833 -7.31 4.82 32.61
C SER A 833 -6.89 3.53 31.90
N ASP A 834 -7.83 2.61 31.68
CA ASP A 834 -7.57 1.37 30.94
C ASP A 834 -7.45 1.67 29.44
N VAL A 835 -8.40 2.45 28.89
CA VAL A 835 -8.35 2.89 27.48
C VAL A 835 -7.02 3.57 27.16
N LYS A 836 -6.60 4.54 27.99
CA LYS A 836 -5.31 5.25 27.83
C LYS A 836 -4.07 4.36 27.99
N ARG A 837 -4.20 3.17 28.59
CA ARG A 837 -3.12 2.19 28.74
C ARG A 837 -3.02 1.25 27.54
N PHE A 838 -4.14 0.92 26.89
CA PHE A 838 -4.21 -0.06 25.82
C PHE A 838 -4.19 0.53 24.40
N ASP A 839 -4.50 1.83 24.23
CA ASP A 839 -4.35 2.52 22.94
C ASP A 839 -3.54 3.82 23.07
N ARG A 840 -2.55 4.00 22.16
CA ARG A 840 -1.60 5.11 22.18
C ARG A 840 -2.21 6.43 21.72
N GLU A 841 -3.19 6.41 20.82
CA GLU A 841 -3.82 7.60 20.26
C GLU A 841 -4.88 8.13 21.24
N LEU A 842 -5.73 7.26 21.76
CA LEU A 842 -6.67 7.57 22.84
C LEU A 842 -5.94 8.00 24.14
N SER A 843 -4.69 7.59 24.35
CA SER A 843 -3.85 8.11 25.46
C SER A 843 -3.64 9.63 25.43
N LYS A 844 -3.84 10.29 24.27
CA LYS A 844 -3.68 11.75 24.10
C LYS A 844 -4.89 12.56 24.58
N LEU A 845 -6.06 11.93 24.73
CA LEU A 845 -7.31 12.58 25.15
C LEU A 845 -7.35 12.87 26.65
N ALA A 846 -8.17 13.82 27.08
CA ALA A 846 -8.52 13.96 28.48
C ALA A 846 -9.35 12.74 28.94
N PRO A 847 -9.29 12.34 30.22
CA PRO A 847 -10.13 11.27 30.74
C PRO A 847 -11.63 11.53 30.59
N ASP A 848 -12.04 12.80 30.52
CA ASP A 848 -13.43 13.21 30.34
C ASP A 848 -13.91 13.06 28.88
N ASP A 849 -13.06 13.31 27.89
CA ASP A 849 -13.37 13.04 26.47
C ASP A 849 -13.67 11.53 26.26
N ILE A 850 -12.87 10.67 26.88
CA ILE A 850 -13.05 9.21 26.83
C ILE A 850 -14.36 8.80 27.53
N ARG A 851 -14.75 9.50 28.61
CA ARG A 851 -16.05 9.27 29.27
C ARG A 851 -17.23 9.74 28.40
N ALA A 852 -17.07 10.81 27.62
CA ALA A 852 -18.07 11.22 26.64
C ALA A 852 -18.26 10.15 25.56
N TYR A 853 -17.18 9.54 25.07
CA TYR A 853 -17.27 8.40 24.14
C TYR A 853 -17.94 7.17 24.78
N PHE A 854 -17.77 6.94 26.08
CA PHE A 854 -18.51 5.88 26.78
C PHE A 854 -20.02 6.15 26.78
N ILE A 855 -20.45 7.40 26.97
CA ILE A 855 -21.86 7.80 26.91
C ILE A 855 -22.41 7.56 25.50
N GLN A 856 -21.71 8.03 24.46
CA GLN A 856 -22.10 7.82 23.06
C GLN A 856 -22.20 6.34 22.68
N LEU A 857 -21.30 5.48 23.16
CA LEU A 857 -21.40 4.03 22.95
C LEU A 857 -22.65 3.40 23.58
N VAL A 858 -23.16 3.97 24.68
CA VAL A 858 -24.42 3.52 25.30
C VAL A 858 -25.63 4.07 24.55
N GLU A 859 -25.60 5.34 24.13
CA GLU A 859 -26.63 5.94 23.26
C GLU A 859 -26.79 5.18 21.93
N LEU A 860 -25.68 4.73 21.35
CA LEU A 860 -25.64 3.89 20.16
C LEU A 860 -25.98 2.40 20.41
N GLY A 861 -26.19 1.99 21.68
CA GLY A 861 -26.64 0.64 22.04
C GLY A 861 -25.56 -0.47 22.05
N TYR A 862 -24.28 -0.12 22.26
CA TYR A 862 -23.17 -1.09 22.32
C TYR A 862 -22.79 -1.53 23.75
N GLY A 863 -23.26 -0.85 24.79
CA GLY A 863 -22.88 -1.19 26.16
C GLY A 863 -23.68 -0.47 27.24
N GLU A 864 -23.21 -0.60 28.48
CA GLU A 864 -23.75 0.03 29.68
C GLU A 864 -22.66 0.80 30.44
N LEU A 865 -23.08 1.80 31.21
CA LEU A 865 -22.20 2.59 32.08
C LEU A 865 -22.20 2.04 33.51
N VAL A 866 -21.00 1.77 34.04
CA VAL A 866 -20.79 1.27 35.41
C VAL A 866 -20.01 2.28 36.22
N GLY A 867 -20.54 2.68 37.39
CA GLY A 867 -19.93 3.72 38.25
C GLY A 867 -20.46 5.13 37.96
N LYS A 868 -19.82 6.17 38.53
CA LYS A 868 -20.24 7.58 38.39
C LYS A 868 -19.06 8.54 38.39
N GLY A 869 -19.17 9.64 37.64
CA GLY A 869 -18.17 10.71 37.59
C GLY A 869 -16.76 10.19 37.24
N CYS A 870 -15.76 10.50 38.05
CA CYS A 870 -14.39 10.07 37.81
C CYS A 870 -14.19 8.55 37.75
N SER A 871 -15.11 7.76 38.34
CA SER A 871 -15.07 6.28 38.32
C SER A 871 -15.90 5.63 37.21
N LEU A 872 -16.46 6.42 36.28
CA LEU A 872 -17.27 5.91 35.17
C LEU A 872 -16.46 4.94 34.29
N LYS A 873 -17.06 3.78 34.02
CA LYS A 873 -16.55 2.72 33.16
C LYS A 873 -17.58 2.34 32.10
N PHE A 874 -17.10 1.84 30.96
CA PHE A 874 -17.91 1.24 29.92
C PHE A 874 -17.86 -0.30 30.01
N GLN A 875 -19.00 -0.96 29.88
CA GLN A 875 -19.10 -2.42 29.77
C GLN A 875 -19.87 -2.78 28.50
N ILE A 876 -19.29 -3.62 27.64
CA ILE A 876 -19.92 -4.04 26.39
C ILE A 876 -21.08 -5.02 26.65
N ILE A 877 -22.18 -4.88 25.90
CA ILE A 877 -23.30 -5.84 25.91
C ILE A 877 -22.98 -6.96 24.90
N ASP A 878 -22.78 -8.18 25.42
CA ASP A 878 -22.53 -9.36 24.60
C ASP A 878 -23.84 -9.89 23.99
N LYS A 879 -24.13 -9.47 22.75
CA LYS A 879 -25.33 -9.88 21.98
C LYS A 879 -25.39 -11.40 21.73
N ASN A 880 -24.29 -12.15 21.83
CA ASN A 880 -24.29 -13.61 21.69
C ASN A 880 -24.66 -14.32 23.00
N ARG A 881 -24.26 -13.79 24.17
CA ARG A 881 -24.64 -14.36 25.48
C ARG A 881 -26.15 -14.41 25.69
N GLN A 882 -26.87 -13.36 25.32
CA GLN A 882 -28.34 -13.34 25.47
C GLN A 882 -29.06 -14.46 24.70
N LYS A 883 -28.48 -15.04 23.64
CA LYS A 883 -29.06 -16.21 22.95
C LYS A 883 -28.88 -17.53 23.73
N ILE A 884 -27.87 -17.60 24.60
CA ILE A 884 -27.56 -18.74 25.45
C ILE A 884 -28.32 -18.59 26.78
N ASP A 885 -28.23 -17.43 27.41
CA ASP A 885 -28.89 -17.15 28.70
C ASP A 885 -30.42 -17.19 28.57
N LYS A 886 -31.02 -16.64 27.49
CA LYS A 886 -32.48 -16.81 27.23
C LYS A 886 -32.90 -18.27 27.04
N LYS A 887 -31.98 -19.17 26.68
CA LYS A 887 -32.28 -20.60 26.54
C LYS A 887 -32.23 -21.34 27.88
N ILE A 888 -31.48 -20.81 28.85
CA ILE A 888 -31.37 -21.31 30.22
C ILE A 888 -32.50 -20.74 31.10
N ASP A 889 -32.80 -19.45 30.98
CA ASP A 889 -33.87 -18.78 31.74
C ASP A 889 -35.27 -19.26 31.33
N ALA A 890 -35.47 -19.63 30.06
CA ALA A 890 -36.73 -20.19 29.56
C ALA A 890 -37.07 -21.58 30.14
N GLU A 891 -36.08 -22.33 30.64
CA GLU A 891 -36.31 -23.61 31.32
C GLU A 891 -36.53 -23.45 32.83
N THR A 892 -36.35 -22.25 33.41
CA THR A 892 -36.17 -22.10 34.88
C THR A 892 -37.02 -21.04 35.58
N THR A 893 -38.03 -20.42 34.95
CA THR A 893 -38.96 -19.51 35.66
C THR A 893 -40.44 -19.74 35.35
N VAL A 894 -41.13 -20.39 36.30
CA VAL A 894 -42.60 -20.40 36.40
C VAL A 894 -42.99 -19.44 37.53
N ASP A 895 -43.97 -18.58 37.25
CA ASP A 895 -44.69 -17.70 38.18
C ASP A 895 -43.87 -16.75 39.08
N ASN A 896 -43.96 -15.45 38.79
CA ASN A 896 -44.56 -14.48 39.72
C ASN A 896 -44.74 -13.13 39.00
N GLY A 897 -45.99 -12.64 38.94
CA GLY A 897 -46.34 -11.49 38.12
C GLY A 897 -45.87 -10.14 38.69
N LEU A 898 -45.23 -9.33 37.83
CA LEU A 898 -45.23 -7.86 37.87
C LEU A 898 -44.73 -7.33 36.52
N GLN A 899 -45.63 -6.82 35.68
CA GLN A 899 -45.30 -6.27 34.36
C GLN A 899 -44.70 -4.85 34.49
N PRO A 900 -43.51 -4.56 33.93
CA PRO A 900 -43.05 -3.19 33.74
C PRO A 900 -43.50 -2.64 32.37
N ILE A 901 -43.71 -1.32 32.32
CA ILE A 901 -44.22 -0.62 31.14
C ILE A 901 -43.08 -0.38 30.14
N ILE A 902 -42.93 -1.25 29.13
CA ILE A 902 -41.99 -1.07 28.01
C ILE A 902 -42.68 -1.15 26.63
N ASP A 903 -43.79 -1.89 26.49
CA ASP A 903 -44.49 -2.16 25.21
C ASP A 903 -45.21 -0.96 24.52
N LYS A 904 -44.91 0.29 24.90
CA LYS A 904 -45.54 1.50 24.33
C LYS A 904 -44.60 2.45 23.59
N ILE A 905 -43.29 2.26 23.66
CA ILE A 905 -42.32 3.11 22.96
C ILE A 905 -41.96 2.51 21.59
N ASP A 906 -41.67 1.21 21.51
CA ASP A 906 -41.27 0.53 20.27
C ASP A 906 -42.28 0.71 19.12
N LYS A 907 -43.59 0.72 19.40
CA LYS A 907 -44.65 0.86 18.38
C LYS A 907 -44.83 2.28 17.80
N LYS A 908 -44.06 3.27 18.26
CA LYS A 908 -44.06 4.63 17.67
C LYS A 908 -42.87 4.90 16.74
N ILE A 909 -41.79 4.11 16.83
CA ILE A 909 -40.55 4.33 16.06
C ILE A 909 -40.66 3.74 14.64
N ASP A 910 -41.42 2.65 14.46
CA ASP A 910 -41.69 2.00 13.16
C ASP A 910 -42.46 2.84 12.09
N LYS A 911 -42.61 4.16 12.29
CA LYS A 911 -43.39 5.03 11.39
C LYS A 911 -42.69 6.29 10.87
N ILE A 912 -41.42 6.50 11.20
CA ILE A 912 -40.61 7.58 10.63
C ILE A 912 -39.33 6.96 10.04
N SER A 913 -39.47 6.36 8.85
CA SER A 913 -38.35 5.82 8.08
C SER A 913 -37.92 6.83 7.02
N ASN A 914 -36.94 7.68 7.34
CA ASN A 914 -36.00 8.10 6.31
C ASN A 914 -35.11 6.89 6.02
N GLU A 915 -35.02 6.45 4.77
CA GLU A 915 -34.21 5.27 4.44
C GLU A 915 -32.72 5.58 4.68
N PRO A 916 -31.99 4.75 5.44
CA PRO A 916 -30.56 4.94 5.63
C PRO A 916 -29.84 4.79 4.29
N GLN A 917 -28.80 5.60 4.07
CA GLN A 917 -28.00 5.53 2.84
C GLN A 917 -27.43 4.11 2.66
N PRO A 918 -27.67 3.44 1.51
CA PRO A 918 -27.23 2.07 1.31
C PRO A 918 -25.71 1.95 1.28
N ASN A 919 -25.18 0.83 1.76
CA ASN A 919 -23.75 0.55 1.74
C ASN A 919 -23.22 0.65 0.29
N PRO A 920 -22.17 1.46 0.02
CA PRO A 920 -21.64 1.71 -1.34
C PRO A 920 -21.32 0.44 -2.15
N TRP A 921 -20.99 -0.66 -1.46
CA TRP A 921 -20.66 -1.93 -2.08
C TRP A 921 -21.82 -2.89 -2.23
N ASP A 922 -22.90 -2.74 -1.46
CA ASP A 922 -24.09 -3.58 -1.61
C ASP A 922 -24.83 -3.14 -2.88
N ASP A 923 -24.86 -1.82 -3.10
CA ASP A 923 -25.19 -1.14 -4.36
C ASP A 923 -24.39 -1.65 -5.59
N ILE A 924 -23.12 -2.06 -5.38
CA ILE A 924 -22.24 -2.59 -6.43
C ILE A 924 -22.49 -4.09 -6.65
N THR A 925 -22.98 -4.84 -5.65
CA THR A 925 -23.19 -6.30 -5.75
C THR A 925 -24.63 -6.71 -6.11
N HIS A 926 -25.65 -5.89 -5.83
CA HIS A 926 -27.06 -6.17 -6.15
C HIS A 926 -27.46 -5.63 -7.55
N ILE A 927 -26.69 -5.99 -8.58
CA ILE A 927 -26.86 -5.44 -9.94
C ILE A 927 -27.96 -6.15 -10.77
N ASP A 928 -28.41 -7.34 -10.36
CA ASP A 928 -29.19 -8.23 -11.23
C ASP A 928 -30.74 -8.09 -11.08
N ASP A 929 -31.28 -7.43 -10.05
CA ASP A 929 -32.74 -7.38 -9.76
C ASP A 929 -33.56 -6.28 -10.48
N VAL A 930 -32.92 -5.29 -11.12
CA VAL A 930 -33.61 -4.13 -11.74
C VAL A 930 -33.73 -4.26 -13.27
N ALA A 931 -32.97 -5.16 -13.89
CA ALA A 931 -32.88 -5.24 -15.36
C ALA A 931 -34.09 -5.96 -16.03
N GLU A 932 -34.74 -6.91 -15.36
CA GLU A 932 -35.84 -7.68 -15.95
C GLU A 932 -37.20 -6.93 -15.96
N ASN A 933 -37.34 -5.87 -15.17
CA ASN A 933 -38.59 -5.08 -15.07
C ASN A 933 -38.64 -3.85 -16.01
N ALA A 934 -37.62 -3.63 -16.84
CA ALA A 934 -37.47 -2.40 -17.64
C ALA A 934 -37.98 -2.49 -19.10
N GLU A 935 -38.51 -3.64 -19.55
CA GLU A 935 -39.02 -3.80 -20.93
C GLU A 935 -40.53 -3.47 -21.11
N GLN A 936 -41.20 -2.85 -20.13
CA GLN A 936 -42.61 -2.44 -20.26
C GLN A 936 -42.87 -0.97 -19.87
N GLY A 937 -42.71 -0.06 -20.84
CA GLY A 937 -43.12 1.35 -20.75
C GLY A 937 -42.13 2.26 -19.99
N GLU A 938 -41.99 3.56 -20.28
CA GLU A 938 -42.68 4.42 -21.23
C GLU A 938 -41.71 5.52 -21.75
N LYS A 939 -42.02 6.21 -22.85
CA LYS A 939 -41.14 7.22 -23.46
C LYS A 939 -41.06 8.51 -22.62
N LEU A 940 -39.87 9.08 -22.47
CA LEU A 940 -39.68 10.54 -22.38
C LEU A 940 -38.37 11.00 -23.03
N SER A 941 -38.50 11.96 -23.94
CA SER A 941 -37.44 12.57 -24.78
C SER A 941 -36.52 13.51 -24.00
N ILE A 942 -35.34 13.91 -24.49
CA ILE A 942 -35.13 15.11 -25.34
C ILE A 942 -33.65 15.23 -25.79
N LEU A 943 -33.41 15.46 -27.10
CA LEU A 943 -32.22 16.07 -27.79
C LEU A 943 -30.80 15.46 -27.53
N SER A 944 -29.86 15.36 -28.50
CA SER A 944 -29.68 16.12 -29.76
C SER A 944 -28.86 15.37 -30.83
N THR A 945 -29.26 15.55 -32.11
CA THR A 945 -28.43 15.55 -33.35
C THR A 945 -27.48 14.38 -33.71
N ASN A 946 -27.95 13.51 -34.61
CA ASN A 946 -27.12 12.76 -35.59
C ASN A 946 -26.65 13.67 -36.74
N PRO A 947 -25.65 13.20 -37.52
CA PRO A 947 -25.92 12.75 -38.91
C PRO A 947 -25.30 11.36 -39.20
N THR A 948 -26.00 10.32 -39.71
CA THR A 948 -26.56 10.09 -41.09
C THR A 948 -25.55 10.31 -42.22
N ASN A 949 -25.25 9.41 -43.17
CA ASN A 949 -25.78 8.09 -43.62
C ASN A 949 -24.58 7.20 -44.09
N ALA A 950 -24.65 5.95 -44.59
CA ALA A 950 -25.63 5.27 -45.46
C ALA A 950 -25.37 3.75 -45.61
N TYR A 951 -26.46 2.95 -45.67
CA TYR A 951 -26.78 1.81 -46.60
C TYR A 951 -25.70 0.74 -46.96
N THR A 952 -25.97 -0.58 -47.12
CA THR A 952 -27.22 -1.39 -47.21
C THR A 952 -26.93 -2.91 -47.11
N GLU A 953 -27.79 -3.65 -46.40
CA GLU A 953 -28.46 -4.93 -46.79
C GLU A 953 -27.65 -6.26 -47.03
N PRO A 954 -28.31 -7.45 -47.00
CA PRO A 954 -27.79 -8.64 -46.27
C PRO A 954 -27.48 -9.87 -47.15
N PHE A 955 -27.09 -11.02 -46.55
CA PHE A 955 -27.70 -12.35 -46.84
C PHE A 955 -27.27 -13.50 -45.88
N THR A 956 -28.27 -14.27 -45.42
CA THR A 956 -28.33 -15.72 -45.06
C THR A 956 -27.26 -16.46 -44.22
N ALA A 957 -27.75 -17.26 -43.26
CA ALA A 957 -27.04 -18.35 -42.60
C ALA A 957 -27.39 -19.74 -43.20
N SER A 958 -26.55 -20.75 -42.93
CA SER A 958 -26.96 -22.17 -42.88
C SER A 958 -26.12 -22.95 -41.85
N THR A 959 -26.68 -24.04 -41.35
CA THR A 959 -26.23 -24.82 -40.18
C THR A 959 -25.33 -26.01 -40.56
N ASP A 960 -24.63 -26.59 -39.56
CA ASP A 960 -24.89 -27.96 -39.07
C ASP A 960 -23.72 -28.51 -38.24
N LEU A 961 -24.04 -29.17 -37.12
CA LEU A 961 -23.24 -30.28 -36.57
C LEU A 961 -24.03 -31.04 -35.49
N SER A 962 -24.63 -32.16 -35.89
CA SER A 962 -25.35 -33.10 -35.03
C SER A 962 -24.40 -34.14 -34.40
N ILE A 963 -24.59 -34.46 -33.11
CA ILE A 963 -23.86 -35.53 -32.42
C ILE A 963 -24.60 -36.86 -32.59
N ASN A 964 -23.87 -37.92 -32.99
CA ASN A 964 -24.39 -39.29 -33.08
C ASN A 964 -24.02 -40.12 -31.84
N CYS A 965 -25.00 -40.80 -31.23
CA CYS A 965 -24.81 -41.88 -30.28
C CYS A 965 -25.22 -43.22 -30.92
N LEU A 966 -24.56 -44.33 -30.55
CA LEU A 966 -24.90 -45.68 -31.01
C LEU A 966 -24.97 -46.69 -29.85
N PHE A 967 -25.87 -47.65 -30.01
CA PHE A 967 -26.37 -48.62 -29.02
C PHE A 967 -25.36 -49.71 -28.60
N LEU A 968 -25.66 -50.40 -27.49
CA LEU A 968 -25.57 -51.87 -27.40
C LEU A 968 -26.43 -52.44 -26.23
N SER A 969 -26.71 -53.74 -26.25
CA SER A 969 -27.80 -54.39 -25.47
C SER A 969 -27.45 -55.80 -24.97
N ILE A 970 -28.25 -56.31 -23.99
CA ILE A 970 -28.44 -57.74 -23.57
C ILE A 970 -27.52 -58.31 -22.45
N ILE A 971 -28.12 -59.20 -21.63
CA ILE A 971 -27.74 -59.75 -20.29
C ILE A 971 -27.79 -61.31 -20.34
N PRO A 972 -26.86 -62.08 -19.70
CA PRO A 972 -27.05 -62.82 -18.41
C PRO A 972 -25.75 -62.98 -17.55
N SER A 973 -25.66 -63.63 -16.36
CA SER A 973 -26.54 -63.90 -15.19
C SER A 973 -25.68 -64.39 -13.99
N ASP A 974 -26.31 -64.89 -12.90
CA ASP A 974 -25.77 -65.67 -11.75
C ASP A 974 -24.79 -64.96 -10.77
N SER A 975 -24.90 -65.07 -9.43
CA SER A 975 -25.91 -65.71 -8.55
C SER A 975 -25.89 -65.11 -7.12
N ASP A 976 -27.06 -65.06 -6.47
CA ASP A 976 -27.35 -65.00 -5.01
C ASP A 976 -26.40 -64.30 -4.02
N GLU A 977 -26.87 -63.20 -3.43
CA GLU A 977 -27.25 -63.14 -2.00
C GLU A 977 -28.07 -61.85 -1.70
N ARG A 978 -29.00 -61.88 -0.74
CA ARG A 978 -29.97 -60.79 -0.45
C ARG A 978 -29.85 -60.30 1.01
N PRO A 979 -29.63 -58.99 1.22
CA PRO A 979 -30.18 -58.30 2.40
C PRO A 979 -30.67 -56.85 2.06
N PRO A 980 -31.14 -56.08 3.05
CA PRO A 980 -32.47 -56.10 3.64
C PRO A 980 -33.40 -55.00 3.07
N GLU A 981 -34.66 -54.92 3.53
CA GLU A 981 -35.64 -53.93 3.05
C GLU A 981 -35.24 -52.47 3.41
N PRO A 982 -35.39 -51.50 2.48
CA PRO A 982 -35.09 -50.10 2.75
C PRO A 982 -36.21 -49.39 3.52
N THR A 983 -35.82 -48.52 4.45
CA THR A 983 -36.70 -47.49 5.02
C THR A 983 -37.22 -46.53 3.92
N PRO A 984 -38.46 -46.01 4.04
CA PRO A 984 -39.08 -45.26 2.96
C PRO A 984 -38.36 -43.94 2.69
N THR A 985 -37.93 -43.74 1.45
CA THR A 985 -37.49 -42.45 0.93
C THR A 985 -38.66 -41.48 0.82
N PRO A 986 -38.44 -40.16 0.93
CA PRO A 986 -39.49 -39.18 0.66
C PRO A 986 -39.94 -39.27 -0.81
N ASP A 987 -41.25 -39.23 -1.04
CA ASP A 987 -41.82 -39.29 -2.40
C ASP A 987 -41.27 -38.13 -3.25
N PRO A 988 -40.76 -38.40 -4.47
CA PRO A 988 -40.29 -37.34 -5.37
C PRO A 988 -41.46 -36.43 -5.80
N GLU A 989 -41.17 -35.14 -6.01
CA GLU A 989 -42.19 -34.19 -6.47
C GLU A 989 -42.88 -34.68 -7.76
N PRO A 990 -44.23 -34.58 -7.85
CA PRO A 990 -44.97 -35.14 -8.97
C PRO A 990 -44.59 -34.45 -10.29
N LEU A 991 -44.07 -35.24 -11.23
CA LEU A 991 -43.66 -34.74 -12.53
C LEU A 991 -44.87 -34.23 -13.32
N ASN A 992 -44.88 -32.94 -13.66
CA ASN A 992 -45.90 -32.33 -14.50
C ASN A 992 -45.41 -32.23 -15.95
N PHE A 993 -46.23 -32.72 -16.89
CA PHE A 993 -45.93 -32.68 -18.32
C PHE A 993 -45.84 -31.25 -18.89
N ASP A 994 -46.62 -30.31 -18.34
CA ASP A 994 -46.68 -28.92 -18.82
C ASP A 994 -45.45 -28.08 -18.43
N ASP A 995 -44.69 -28.52 -17.42
CA ASP A 995 -43.50 -27.80 -16.93
C ASP A 995 -42.19 -28.26 -17.60
N LEU A 996 -42.27 -29.28 -18.46
CA LEU A 996 -41.14 -29.84 -19.20
C LEU A 996 -40.59 -28.88 -20.27
N LYS A 997 -39.28 -28.95 -20.49
CA LYS A 997 -38.55 -28.11 -21.45
C LYS A 997 -37.55 -28.93 -22.27
N GLU A 998 -37.15 -28.38 -23.41
CA GLU A 998 -36.04 -28.94 -24.19
C GLU A 998 -34.76 -28.96 -23.34
N GLY A 999 -34.07 -30.10 -23.33
CA GLY A 999 -32.90 -30.35 -22.49
C GLY A 999 -33.18 -31.10 -21.18
N ASP A 1000 -34.43 -31.14 -20.69
CA ASP A 1000 -34.80 -31.90 -19.48
C ASP A 1000 -34.48 -33.39 -19.62
N ILE A 1001 -34.11 -34.03 -18.51
CA ILE A 1001 -33.71 -35.45 -18.47
C ILE A 1001 -34.69 -36.20 -17.56
N LEU A 1002 -35.32 -37.22 -18.14
CA LEU A 1002 -36.23 -38.13 -17.47
C LEU A 1002 -35.68 -39.56 -17.48
N PHE A 1003 -36.16 -40.38 -16.56
CA PHE A 1003 -35.92 -41.82 -16.50
C PHE A 1003 -37.25 -42.55 -16.73
N ASP A 1004 -37.22 -43.70 -17.40
CA ASP A 1004 -38.38 -44.58 -17.50
C ASP A 1004 -38.42 -45.62 -16.36
N ASP A 1005 -39.52 -46.39 -16.27
CA ASP A 1005 -39.70 -47.49 -15.29
C ASP A 1005 -38.57 -48.55 -15.29
N GLU A 1006 -37.77 -48.62 -16.36
CA GLU A 1006 -36.63 -49.54 -16.50
C GLU A 1006 -35.29 -48.91 -16.08
N GLY A 1007 -35.27 -47.62 -15.71
CA GLY A 1007 -34.08 -46.84 -15.39
C GLY A 1007 -33.30 -46.33 -16.62
N ASN A 1008 -33.91 -46.34 -17.81
CA ASN A 1008 -33.31 -45.79 -19.02
C ASN A 1008 -33.39 -44.26 -19.04
N LEU A 1009 -32.26 -43.62 -19.32
CA LEU A 1009 -32.20 -42.17 -19.49
C LEU A 1009 -32.82 -41.70 -20.82
N HIS A 1010 -33.66 -40.65 -20.71
CA HIS A 1010 -34.34 -39.94 -21.79
C HIS A 1010 -34.20 -38.42 -21.64
N GLN A 1011 -33.19 -37.83 -22.31
CA GLN A 1011 -33.18 -36.39 -22.55
C GLN A 1011 -34.25 -36.01 -23.59
N ILE A 1012 -35.00 -34.94 -23.32
CA ILE A 1012 -36.01 -34.32 -24.18
C ILE A 1012 -35.33 -33.39 -25.18
N THR A 1013 -35.67 -33.52 -26.47
CA THR A 1013 -35.04 -32.74 -27.55
C THR A 1013 -35.99 -31.82 -28.31
N LYS A 1014 -37.31 -32.07 -28.29
CA LYS A 1014 -38.28 -31.23 -29.00
C LYS A 1014 -39.72 -31.50 -28.58
N PHE A 1015 -40.58 -30.49 -28.61
CA PHE A 1015 -42.02 -30.70 -28.56
C PHE A 1015 -42.63 -30.93 -29.95
N ASP A 1016 -43.32 -32.06 -30.15
CA ASP A 1016 -44.11 -32.32 -31.34
C ASP A 1016 -45.52 -31.73 -31.17
N THR A 1017 -45.70 -30.53 -31.70
CA THR A 1017 -46.96 -29.78 -31.69
C THR A 1017 -48.10 -30.45 -32.48
N ARG A 1018 -47.82 -31.43 -33.36
CA ARG A 1018 -48.87 -32.17 -34.09
C ARG A 1018 -49.47 -33.29 -33.25
N ASN A 1019 -48.65 -33.94 -32.46
CA ASN A 1019 -49.04 -35.09 -31.64
C ASN A 1019 -49.21 -34.75 -30.14
N ASN A 1020 -48.84 -33.53 -29.72
CA ASN A 1020 -48.90 -33.05 -28.34
C ASN A 1020 -48.03 -33.91 -27.38
N MET A 1021 -46.83 -34.28 -27.85
CA MET A 1021 -45.88 -35.16 -27.17
C MET A 1021 -44.46 -34.56 -27.19
N TRP A 1022 -43.64 -34.88 -26.19
CA TRP A 1022 -42.21 -34.59 -26.20
C TRP A 1022 -41.45 -35.71 -26.93
N GLN A 1023 -40.50 -35.35 -27.78
CA GLN A 1023 -39.60 -36.30 -28.43
C GLN A 1023 -38.30 -36.45 -27.63
N SER A 1024 -37.81 -37.67 -27.49
CA SER A 1024 -36.52 -37.95 -26.86
C SER A 1024 -35.35 -37.90 -27.85
N HIS A 1025 -34.13 -37.73 -27.34
CA HIS A 1025 -32.90 -37.93 -28.11
C HIS A 1025 -32.79 -39.36 -28.69
N ARG A 1026 -33.42 -40.35 -28.04
CA ARG A 1026 -33.73 -41.64 -28.66
C ARG A 1026 -34.92 -41.42 -29.60
N GLN A 1027 -34.62 -41.25 -30.88
CA GLN A 1027 -35.55 -40.72 -31.91
C GLN A 1027 -36.82 -41.57 -32.13
N ASP A 1028 -36.82 -42.79 -31.61
CA ASP A 1028 -37.88 -43.79 -31.61
C ASP A 1028 -38.88 -43.65 -30.44
N ARG A 1029 -38.59 -42.84 -29.41
CA ARG A 1029 -39.46 -42.69 -28.22
C ARG A 1029 -40.04 -41.29 -28.08
N TYR A 1030 -41.36 -41.25 -27.96
CA TYR A 1030 -42.14 -40.07 -27.59
C TYR A 1030 -42.67 -40.23 -26.17
N ILE A 1031 -42.84 -39.11 -25.48
CA ILE A 1031 -43.36 -39.01 -24.11
C ILE A 1031 -44.65 -38.21 -24.18
N SER A 1032 -45.76 -38.80 -23.75
CA SER A 1032 -47.09 -38.19 -23.73
C SER A 1032 -47.51 -37.78 -22.31
N ARG A 1033 -48.57 -36.99 -22.20
CA ARG A 1033 -49.21 -36.67 -20.90
C ARG A 1033 -49.65 -37.93 -20.17
N ASN A 1034 -50.11 -38.94 -20.91
CA ASN A 1034 -50.59 -40.17 -20.31
C ASN A 1034 -49.45 -40.90 -19.60
N ASP A 1035 -48.30 -41.04 -20.28
CA ASP A 1035 -47.15 -41.80 -19.77
C ASP A 1035 -46.66 -41.22 -18.44
N ILE A 1036 -46.54 -39.89 -18.36
CA ILE A 1036 -46.21 -39.18 -17.11
C ILE A 1036 -47.30 -39.35 -16.05
N SER A 1037 -48.59 -39.23 -16.41
CA SER A 1037 -49.69 -39.44 -15.45
C SER A 1037 -49.80 -40.89 -14.94
N THR A 1038 -49.28 -41.86 -15.70
CA THR A 1038 -49.19 -43.28 -15.30
C THR A 1038 -47.90 -43.62 -14.56
N GLY A 1039 -46.98 -42.66 -14.38
CA GLY A 1039 -45.70 -42.84 -13.71
C GLY A 1039 -44.57 -43.38 -14.58
N GLN A 1040 -44.83 -43.71 -15.86
CA GLN A 1040 -43.84 -44.34 -16.77
C GLN A 1040 -42.57 -43.54 -17.01
N PHE A 1041 -42.58 -42.25 -16.66
CA PHE A 1041 -41.40 -41.40 -16.63
C PHE A 1041 -41.37 -40.57 -15.36
N HIS A 1042 -40.19 -40.48 -14.75
CA HIS A 1042 -39.93 -39.71 -13.54
C HIS A 1042 -38.63 -38.90 -13.65
N ARG A 1043 -38.41 -37.97 -12.72
CA ARG A 1043 -37.10 -37.32 -12.53
C ARG A 1043 -36.11 -38.32 -11.89
N ALA A 1044 -34.82 -38.04 -12.04
CA ALA A 1044 -33.75 -38.88 -11.48
C ALA A 1044 -33.94 -39.11 -9.97
N THR A 1045 -33.95 -40.38 -9.56
CA THR A 1045 -33.89 -40.79 -8.15
C THR A 1045 -32.47 -41.18 -7.77
N VAL A 1046 -32.22 -41.35 -6.46
CA VAL A 1046 -30.95 -41.88 -5.96
C VAL A 1046 -30.64 -43.25 -6.57
N GLU A 1047 -31.64 -44.13 -6.73
CA GLU A 1047 -31.45 -45.47 -7.30
C GLU A 1047 -31.07 -45.44 -8.79
N ASP A 1048 -31.67 -44.53 -9.57
CA ASP A 1048 -31.31 -44.35 -10.99
C ASP A 1048 -29.87 -43.89 -11.14
N ILE A 1049 -29.45 -42.95 -10.30
CA ILE A 1049 -28.08 -42.46 -10.30
C ILE A 1049 -27.11 -43.56 -9.84
N THR A 1050 -27.42 -44.35 -8.80
CA THR A 1050 -26.65 -45.55 -8.43
C THR A 1050 -26.52 -46.55 -9.59
N LYS A 1051 -27.58 -46.80 -10.37
CA LYS A 1051 -27.54 -47.69 -11.55
C LYS A 1051 -26.68 -47.09 -12.68
N LEU A 1052 -26.88 -45.81 -13.00
CA LEU A 1052 -26.18 -45.13 -14.08
C LEU A 1052 -24.68 -45.01 -13.77
N ILE A 1053 -24.33 -44.72 -12.52
CA ILE A 1053 -22.97 -44.77 -12.01
C ILE A 1053 -22.32 -46.14 -12.30
N LYS A 1054 -22.97 -47.25 -11.92
CA LYS A 1054 -22.44 -48.62 -12.13
C LYS A 1054 -22.23 -48.94 -13.61
N LEU A 1055 -23.10 -48.44 -14.48
CA LEU A 1055 -22.95 -48.57 -15.94
C LEU A 1055 -21.75 -47.77 -16.47
N VAL A 1056 -21.55 -46.53 -16.01
CA VAL A 1056 -20.42 -45.69 -16.43
C VAL A 1056 -19.07 -46.26 -15.98
N ILE A 1057 -18.96 -46.79 -14.75
CA ILE A 1057 -17.77 -47.51 -14.29
C ILE A 1057 -17.48 -48.70 -15.22
N LYS A 1058 -18.49 -49.55 -15.44
CA LYS A 1058 -18.37 -50.78 -16.24
C LYS A 1058 -17.98 -50.48 -17.69
N GLY A 1059 -18.49 -49.40 -18.26
CA GLY A 1059 -18.16 -48.94 -19.61
C GLY A 1059 -16.83 -48.20 -19.75
N ARG A 1060 -16.19 -47.81 -18.64
CA ARG A 1060 -14.96 -47.01 -18.58
C ARG A 1060 -14.97 -45.74 -19.46
N ASN A 1061 -16.11 -45.07 -19.53
CA ASN A 1061 -16.31 -43.93 -20.45
C ASN A 1061 -16.16 -42.57 -19.73
N LYS A 1062 -15.02 -41.92 -19.95
CA LYS A 1062 -14.67 -40.61 -19.37
C LYS A 1062 -15.66 -39.50 -19.69
N ILE A 1063 -16.23 -39.49 -20.90
CA ILE A 1063 -17.20 -38.46 -21.32
C ILE A 1063 -18.53 -38.64 -20.56
N GLN A 1064 -18.98 -39.90 -20.41
CA GLN A 1064 -20.19 -40.20 -19.63
C GLN A 1064 -20.00 -39.91 -18.13
N ALA A 1065 -18.81 -40.16 -17.59
CA ALA A 1065 -18.47 -39.79 -16.20
C ALA A 1065 -18.48 -38.27 -15.98
N GLN A 1066 -17.85 -37.49 -16.88
CA GLN A 1066 -17.87 -36.03 -16.81
C GLN A 1066 -19.28 -35.45 -16.94
N TRP A 1067 -20.10 -35.99 -17.84
CA TRP A 1067 -21.50 -35.61 -17.99
C TRP A 1067 -22.31 -35.92 -16.72
N LEU A 1068 -22.14 -37.10 -16.13
CA LEU A 1068 -22.83 -37.52 -14.91
C LEU A 1068 -22.50 -36.61 -13.72
N CYS A 1069 -21.21 -36.34 -13.49
CA CYS A 1069 -20.76 -35.40 -12.46
C CYS A 1069 -21.28 -33.98 -12.69
N GLY A 1070 -21.34 -33.53 -13.96
CA GLY A 1070 -21.78 -32.18 -14.32
C GLY A 1070 -23.30 -31.95 -14.23
N VAL A 1071 -24.11 -33.03 -14.28
CA VAL A 1071 -25.58 -32.94 -14.22
C VAL A 1071 -26.13 -33.27 -12.84
N TYR A 1072 -25.55 -34.26 -12.13
CA TYR A 1072 -26.10 -34.79 -10.86
C TYR A 1072 -25.16 -34.71 -9.66
N GLY A 1073 -23.94 -34.19 -9.83
CA GLY A 1073 -23.03 -33.83 -8.74
C GLY A 1073 -23.03 -32.34 -8.43
N GLY A 1074 -22.27 -31.91 -7.41
CA GLY A 1074 -22.00 -30.50 -7.14
C GLY A 1074 -21.75 -30.18 -5.66
N ASP A 1075 -22.56 -30.76 -4.78
CA ASP A 1075 -22.42 -30.62 -3.31
C ASP A 1075 -22.76 -31.94 -2.58
N ALA A 1076 -22.63 -31.93 -1.25
CA ALA A 1076 -22.84 -33.10 -0.40
C ALA A 1076 -24.31 -33.59 -0.33
N ASN A 1077 -25.28 -32.81 -0.81
CA ASN A 1077 -26.69 -33.18 -0.88
C ASN A 1077 -27.13 -33.54 -2.31
N SER A 1078 -26.23 -33.45 -3.29
CA SER A 1078 -26.51 -33.82 -4.69
C SER A 1078 -26.90 -35.30 -4.81
N LEU A 1079 -27.75 -35.62 -5.81
CA LEU A 1079 -28.21 -37.00 -6.02
C LEU A 1079 -27.04 -37.99 -6.23
N MET A 1080 -25.93 -37.54 -6.81
CA MET A 1080 -24.72 -38.34 -6.94
C MET A 1080 -23.98 -38.56 -5.61
N ALA A 1081 -23.90 -37.56 -4.72
CA ALA A 1081 -23.36 -37.74 -3.38
C ALA A 1081 -24.22 -38.72 -2.56
N LEU A 1082 -25.54 -38.50 -2.54
CA LEU A 1082 -26.51 -39.39 -1.88
C LEU A 1082 -26.48 -40.83 -2.42
N ALA A 1083 -26.25 -41.01 -3.73
CA ALA A 1083 -26.12 -42.33 -4.37
C ALA A 1083 -24.82 -43.06 -4.02
N ILE A 1084 -23.79 -42.35 -3.59
CA ILE A 1084 -22.51 -42.91 -3.13
C ILE A 1084 -22.57 -43.19 -1.62
N ASP A 1085 -23.07 -42.25 -0.82
CA ASP A 1085 -23.27 -42.41 0.64
C ASP A 1085 -24.24 -43.56 0.98
N SER A 1086 -25.22 -43.84 0.11
CA SER A 1086 -26.14 -44.98 0.27
C SER A 1086 -25.62 -46.29 -0.32
N ASN A 1087 -24.41 -46.33 -0.88
CA ASN A 1087 -23.87 -47.53 -1.52
C ASN A 1087 -22.33 -47.60 -1.46
N ASP A 1088 -21.78 -48.16 -0.37
CA ASP A 1088 -20.34 -48.31 -0.13
C ASP A 1088 -19.54 -48.88 -1.33
N SER A 1089 -20.16 -49.71 -2.18
CA SER A 1089 -19.51 -50.23 -3.40
C SER A 1089 -19.17 -49.17 -4.47
N LEU A 1090 -19.64 -47.93 -4.30
CA LEU A 1090 -19.38 -46.80 -5.18
C LEU A 1090 -18.33 -45.82 -4.62
N ILE A 1091 -17.78 -46.08 -3.44
CA ILE A 1091 -16.67 -45.30 -2.86
C ILE A 1091 -15.44 -45.32 -3.78
N GLU A 1092 -15.24 -46.40 -4.56
CA GLU A 1092 -14.23 -46.51 -5.63
C GLU A 1092 -14.39 -45.51 -6.80
N ILE A 1093 -15.28 -44.52 -6.71
CA ILE A 1093 -15.39 -43.40 -7.67
C ILE A 1093 -14.94 -42.09 -7.04
N TYR A 1094 -15.19 -41.91 -5.74
CA TYR A 1094 -14.82 -40.70 -5.02
C TYR A 1094 -13.30 -40.56 -4.86
N ASP A 1095 -12.56 -41.68 -4.92
CA ASP A 1095 -11.12 -41.79 -4.66
C ASP A 1095 -10.23 -41.85 -5.94
N PHE A 1096 -10.78 -41.60 -7.13
CA PHE A 1096 -10.03 -41.76 -8.40
C PHE A 1096 -9.49 -40.46 -9.02
N ASP A 1097 -8.26 -40.11 -8.62
CA ASP A 1097 -7.37 -39.16 -9.33
C ASP A 1097 -6.74 -39.74 -10.63
N TYR A 1098 -7.03 -40.99 -11.00
CA TYR A 1098 -6.27 -41.79 -11.99
C TYR A 1098 -7.10 -42.52 -13.07
N TRP A 1099 -7.92 -41.80 -13.85
CA TRP A 1099 -8.35 -42.27 -15.18
C TRP A 1099 -7.78 -41.32 -16.25
N GLU A 1100 -6.82 -41.82 -17.05
CA GLU A 1100 -6.07 -41.07 -18.09
C GLU A 1100 -6.96 -40.33 -19.10
#